data_AF-A0A812V4M2-F1
#
_entry.id   AF-A0A812V4M2-F1
#
_cell.length_a   1.000
_cell.length_b   1.000
_cell.length_c   1.000
_cell.angle_alpha   90.00
_cell.angle_beta   90.00
_cell.angle_gamma   90.00
#
_symmetry.space_group_name_H-M   'P 1'
#
loop_
_entity.id
_entity.type
_entity.pdbx_description
1 polymer ?
#
loop_
_entity_poly.entity_id
_entity_poly.type
_entity_poly.pdbx_seq_one_letter_code
_entity_poly.pdbx_strand_id
1 'polypeptide(L)'
;MVGDQTSRAVGYLYMLVSTTSFTLMAAVSKIIGARASTEEKLFWRSLLSIFFTAASAASSRHACAHKMQWPKCPWLLLLRGFCGHIALLAYLEAIELMPLAEAVFLGKVHPTSASLLSWAFLGERLSAIRGLSIAVSIFGVGLIAKPSWEGLVSGTLLGPTLALLAGCLSGAAYCCVRSLGRSHEAEMWTLLALPMVSLPFCLKHAWSGLQEGHETAVWVWLLALGICTQFGQVFLARGLALLPAASGTQAMHFGTLSGVVAAALLGEGLPGLQAAVGGVLILGSLQVAEILESRGASPFSRDGQEPDPSAEDRAGMERDIIKVQASLPQETEEEAHEEYDLGRFDLEQPAEARDSPRHDGKPLHERAVEGKRRSYSAVSVSLDPAMLRKITLRSSLRGNGRLWCSSPIDLPKEQRVRLWQQSQPSEEIDMFFSHTWQTPGRWKYLVLLFETGRLCFMVAWVVAAGTMTLLCLLGAVPLPFEPTIQILDFEGVTPTGPWIMLSGTVASVLGLVASPYAPSLLQRDKACFLDKVCIHQEDPELMHRGMCGLGVFLRISKELRVLWSAAYFTRLWCVFEIAAYRVLNPPGRVVLTPVCVGWVMVLLLVCSCFLSSVLWIVSITDRVTFLVLFAAVSPFYVVAHVLRKSFRLRQSLISDLEHFDLDSVACRVAADKDFVHDAIIEWFGSTNAFLQYVRGDLRRELLSATLRSRIPRAYVVLLSTAPLSASLEGFVGLCRGGAQWRPLLSHLVGHTLGIHLLWWLLSMRFFLYLCNLNFASRPGLLDYLQSLLVFLIFSLFYSLGGAIGYLSYSSNLGAATAFTSVALFLTCTPGTTITGCLSSLLPARMSRHVLSILPLPETRAA
;
A
#
# COMPACT_ATOMS: atom_id res chain seq x y z
N MET A 1 -2.13 -17.14 -32.04
CA MET A 1 -3.24 -17.16 -31.05
C MET A 1 -3.61 -18.57 -30.58
N VAL A 2 -3.59 -19.59 -31.46
CA VAL A 2 -3.98 -20.97 -31.08
C VAL A 2 -3.16 -21.56 -29.92
N GLY A 3 -1.84 -21.32 -29.86
CA GLY A 3 -0.97 -21.88 -28.80
C GLY A 3 -1.16 -21.31 -27.38
N ASP A 4 -1.65 -20.07 -27.25
CA ASP A 4 -1.89 -19.44 -25.94
C ASP A 4 -3.23 -19.91 -25.35
N GLN A 5 -4.26 -20.05 -26.19
CA GLN A 5 -5.55 -20.59 -25.77
C GLN A 5 -5.48 -22.06 -25.35
N THR A 6 -4.70 -22.89 -26.06
CA THR A 6 -4.48 -24.28 -25.67
C THR A 6 -3.75 -24.38 -24.33
N SER A 7 -2.76 -23.51 -24.08
CA SER A 7 -2.00 -23.49 -22.82
C SER A 7 -2.88 -23.11 -21.62
N ARG A 8 -3.78 -22.12 -21.79
CA ARG A 8 -4.75 -21.73 -20.74
C ARG A 8 -5.76 -22.84 -20.46
N ALA A 9 -6.30 -23.48 -21.49
CA ALA A 9 -7.24 -24.59 -21.34
C ALA A 9 -6.62 -25.77 -20.56
N VAL A 10 -5.37 -26.12 -20.88
CA VAL A 10 -4.60 -27.14 -20.13
C VAL A 10 -4.38 -26.69 -18.68
N GLY A 11 -4.08 -25.41 -18.44
CA GLY A 11 -3.99 -24.84 -17.10
C GLY A 11 -5.27 -25.03 -16.29
N TYR A 12 -6.44 -24.74 -16.87
CA TYR A 12 -7.73 -24.94 -16.21
C TYR A 12 -8.04 -26.41 -15.96
N LEU A 13 -7.70 -27.30 -16.89
CA LEU A 13 -7.82 -28.75 -16.69
C LEU A 13 -6.97 -29.22 -15.51
N TYR A 14 -5.72 -28.74 -15.38
CA TYR A 14 -4.90 -29.03 -14.21
C TYR A 14 -5.51 -28.50 -12.92
N MET A 15 -6.05 -27.29 -12.91
CA MET A 15 -6.75 -26.76 -11.73
C MET A 15 -7.98 -27.61 -11.36
N LEU A 16 -8.70 -28.14 -12.36
CA LEU A 16 -9.87 -29.02 -12.17
C LEU A 16 -9.51 -30.34 -11.49
N VAL A 17 -8.45 -31.00 -12.00
CA VAL A 17 -7.93 -32.24 -11.43
C VAL A 17 -7.43 -31.97 -10.02
N SER A 18 -6.63 -30.91 -9.85
CA SER A 18 -6.09 -30.49 -8.55
C SER A 18 -7.18 -30.31 -7.49
N THR A 19 -8.21 -29.52 -7.81
CA THR A 19 -9.26 -29.23 -6.84
C THR A 19 -10.12 -30.44 -6.52
N THR A 20 -10.31 -31.35 -7.47
CA THR A 20 -11.03 -32.61 -7.23
C THR A 20 -10.22 -33.53 -6.31
N SER A 21 -8.90 -33.62 -6.51
CA SER A 21 -8.01 -34.35 -5.62
C SER A 21 -7.97 -33.78 -4.20
N PHE A 22 -8.01 -32.44 -4.04
CA PHE A 22 -8.10 -31.82 -2.72
C PHE A 22 -9.45 -32.05 -2.03
N THR A 23 -10.55 -32.08 -2.79
CA THR A 23 -11.86 -32.45 -2.25
C THR A 23 -11.85 -33.89 -1.75
N LEU A 24 -11.28 -34.82 -2.51
CA LEU A 24 -11.14 -36.22 -2.09
C LEU A 24 -10.23 -36.35 -0.86
N MET A 25 -9.12 -35.60 -0.81
CA MET A 25 -8.26 -35.51 0.38
C MET A 25 -9.04 -35.06 1.62
N ALA A 26 -9.89 -34.02 1.49
CA ALA A 26 -10.71 -33.54 2.61
C ALA A 26 -11.71 -34.60 3.09
N ALA A 27 -12.35 -35.32 2.16
CA ALA A 27 -13.25 -36.43 2.48
C ALA A 27 -12.52 -37.57 3.21
N VAL A 28 -11.36 -38.00 2.69
CA VAL A 28 -10.53 -39.02 3.34
C VAL A 28 -10.08 -38.58 4.73
N SER A 29 -9.68 -37.32 4.89
CA SER A 29 -9.29 -36.77 6.20
C SER A 29 -10.45 -36.81 7.20
N LYS A 30 -11.68 -36.53 6.76
CA LYS A 30 -12.87 -36.61 7.60
C LYS A 30 -13.20 -38.05 7.96
N ILE A 31 -13.04 -38.99 7.03
CA ILE A 31 -13.20 -40.44 7.29
C ILE A 31 -12.22 -40.88 8.37
N ILE A 32 -10.94 -40.52 8.29
CA ILE A 32 -9.94 -40.84 9.33
C ILE A 32 -10.44 -40.33 10.69
N GLY A 33 -10.93 -39.08 10.74
CA GLY A 33 -11.51 -38.49 11.94
C GLY A 33 -10.51 -38.41 13.09
N ALA A 34 -10.98 -38.58 14.33
CA ALA A 34 -10.14 -38.52 15.52
C ALA A 34 -9.21 -39.74 15.71
N ARG A 35 -9.25 -40.74 14.81
CA ARG A 35 -8.39 -41.94 14.89
C ARG A 35 -6.91 -41.65 14.64
N ALA A 36 -6.60 -40.54 13.99
CA ALA A 36 -5.24 -40.02 13.87
C ALA A 36 -5.29 -38.50 14.12
N SER A 37 -4.30 -37.98 14.84
CA SER A 37 -4.20 -36.53 15.08
C SER A 37 -4.00 -35.76 13.77
N THR A 38 -4.34 -34.46 13.77
CA THR A 38 -4.12 -33.59 12.61
C THR A 38 -2.66 -33.57 12.19
N GLU A 39 -1.74 -33.44 13.14
CA GLU A 39 -0.31 -33.40 12.91
C GLU A 39 0.21 -34.73 12.34
N GLU A 40 -0.32 -35.86 12.81
CA GLU A 40 0.01 -37.17 12.28
C GLU A 40 -0.43 -37.31 10.81
N LYS A 41 -1.68 -36.95 10.49
CA LYS A 41 -2.18 -36.90 9.10
C LYS A 41 -1.24 -36.05 8.24
N LEU A 42 -0.83 -34.90 8.76
CA LEU A 42 0.05 -33.93 8.11
C LEU A 42 1.47 -34.47 7.86
N PHE A 43 1.99 -35.27 8.80
CA PHE A 43 3.29 -35.93 8.70
C PHE A 43 3.30 -36.99 7.60
N TRP A 44 2.38 -37.96 7.66
CA TRP A 44 2.36 -39.10 6.73
C TRP A 44 2.17 -38.66 5.27
N ARG A 45 1.28 -37.70 5.01
CA ARG A 45 1.13 -37.13 3.66
C ARG A 45 2.40 -36.41 3.19
N SER A 46 3.16 -35.79 4.10
CA SER A 46 4.37 -35.03 3.76
C SER A 46 5.51 -35.98 3.42
N LEU A 47 5.62 -37.09 4.16
CA LEU A 47 6.54 -38.17 3.85
C LEU A 47 6.25 -38.77 2.47
N LEU A 48 4.98 -39.08 2.18
CA LEU A 48 4.56 -39.58 0.86
C LEU A 48 4.82 -38.56 -0.26
N SER A 49 4.59 -37.27 0.00
CA SER A 49 4.87 -36.20 -0.97
C SER A 49 6.35 -36.14 -1.34
N ILE A 50 7.25 -36.26 -0.36
CA ILE A 50 8.71 -36.33 -0.61
C ILE A 50 9.04 -37.59 -1.41
N PHE A 51 8.51 -38.75 -1.02
CA PHE A 51 8.74 -40.01 -1.71
C PHE A 51 8.32 -39.93 -3.19
N PHE A 52 7.10 -39.47 -3.48
CA PHE A 52 6.61 -39.35 -4.86
C PHE A 52 7.37 -38.27 -5.66
N THR A 53 7.73 -37.16 -5.04
CA THR A 53 8.51 -36.11 -5.71
C THR A 53 9.92 -36.61 -6.04
N ALA A 54 10.56 -37.35 -5.13
CA ALA A 54 11.86 -37.99 -5.36
C ALA A 54 11.78 -39.09 -6.43
N ALA A 55 10.74 -39.93 -6.42
CA ALA A 55 10.53 -40.96 -7.44
C ALA A 55 10.27 -40.35 -8.83
N SER A 56 9.52 -39.26 -8.90
CA SER A 56 9.32 -38.49 -10.15
C SER A 56 10.63 -37.86 -10.64
N ALA A 57 11.49 -37.41 -9.73
CA ALA A 57 12.81 -36.89 -10.08
C ALA A 57 13.74 -37.98 -10.61
N ALA A 58 13.75 -39.15 -9.96
CA ALA A 58 14.59 -40.29 -10.37
C ALA A 58 14.17 -40.91 -11.72
N SER A 59 12.88 -40.88 -12.05
CA SER A 59 12.35 -41.43 -13.32
C SER A 59 12.53 -40.49 -14.52
N SER A 60 12.81 -39.21 -14.29
CA SER A 60 13.00 -38.22 -15.34
C SER A 60 14.43 -38.29 -15.89
N ARG A 61 14.60 -38.74 -17.15
CA ARG A 61 15.91 -38.88 -17.84
C ARG A 61 16.77 -37.60 -17.86
N HIS A 62 16.17 -36.43 -17.64
CA HIS A 62 16.85 -35.13 -17.54
C HIS A 62 17.62 -34.91 -16.22
N ALA A 63 17.31 -35.65 -15.14
CA ALA A 63 17.95 -35.46 -13.83
C ALA A 63 19.36 -36.09 -13.74
N CYS A 64 19.68 -37.09 -14.56
CA CYS A 64 21.00 -37.73 -14.56
C CYS A 64 22.10 -36.90 -15.24
N ALA A 65 21.75 -35.87 -16.03
CA ALA A 65 22.70 -35.07 -16.81
C ALA A 65 22.91 -33.64 -16.27
N HIS A 66 22.04 -33.14 -15.41
CA HIS A 66 22.10 -31.76 -14.90
C HIS A 66 21.98 -31.74 -13.37
N LYS A 67 22.96 -31.13 -12.68
CA LYS A 67 22.88 -30.89 -11.23
C LYS A 67 21.63 -30.05 -10.95
N MET A 68 20.71 -30.58 -10.12
CA MET A 68 19.52 -29.85 -9.69
C MET A 68 19.95 -28.49 -9.13
N GLN A 69 19.62 -27.42 -9.84
CA GLN A 69 20.11 -26.11 -9.48
C GLN A 69 19.31 -25.59 -8.29
N TRP A 70 20.00 -24.94 -7.37
CA TRP A 70 19.32 -24.30 -6.26
C TRP A 70 18.44 -23.16 -6.81
N PRO A 71 17.20 -23.04 -6.29
CA PRO A 71 16.26 -22.03 -6.74
C PRO A 71 16.80 -20.64 -6.47
N LYS A 72 16.65 -19.72 -7.43
CA LYS A 72 17.17 -18.33 -7.36
C LYS A 72 16.69 -17.54 -6.14
N CYS A 73 15.55 -17.93 -5.54
CA CYS A 73 14.94 -17.24 -4.40
C CYS A 73 14.53 -18.24 -3.30
N PRO A 74 15.48 -18.71 -2.47
CA PRO A 74 15.19 -19.72 -1.43
C PRO A 74 14.23 -19.22 -0.34
N TRP A 75 14.20 -17.91 -0.08
CA TRP A 75 13.27 -17.31 0.88
C TRP A 75 11.80 -17.49 0.47
N LEU A 76 11.51 -17.53 -0.82
CA LEU A 76 10.15 -17.67 -1.34
C LEU A 76 9.64 -19.11 -1.17
N LEU A 77 10.55 -20.08 -1.18
CA LEU A 77 10.25 -21.48 -0.86
C LEU A 77 9.99 -21.67 0.63
N LEU A 78 10.77 -21.02 1.50
CA LEU A 78 10.48 -21.03 2.92
C LEU A 78 9.11 -20.40 3.21
N LEU A 79 8.80 -19.26 2.60
CA LEU A 79 7.49 -18.62 2.73
C LEU A 79 6.37 -19.54 2.23
N ARG A 80 6.54 -20.18 1.07
CA ARG A 80 5.63 -21.20 0.54
C ARG A 80 5.42 -22.36 1.50
N GLY A 81 6.49 -22.84 2.13
CA GLY A 81 6.48 -23.95 3.06
C GLY A 81 5.72 -23.61 4.34
N PHE A 82 6.06 -22.48 4.99
CA PHE A 82 5.39 -22.03 6.22
C PHE A 82 3.92 -21.65 6.00
N CYS A 83 3.62 -20.82 4.99
CA CYS A 83 2.24 -20.47 4.68
C CYS A 83 1.42 -21.72 4.36
N GLY A 84 1.98 -22.65 3.58
CA GLY A 84 1.31 -23.91 3.26
C GLY A 84 1.11 -24.84 4.46
N HIS A 85 2.08 -24.93 5.36
CA HIS A 85 1.99 -25.73 6.58
C HIS A 85 0.92 -25.19 7.53
N ILE A 86 0.98 -23.89 7.87
CA ILE A 86 0.03 -23.25 8.78
C ILE A 86 -1.38 -23.25 8.18
N ALA A 87 -1.51 -22.99 6.87
CA ALA A 87 -2.81 -23.03 6.19
C ALA A 87 -3.46 -24.41 6.31
N LEU A 88 -2.69 -25.47 6.07
CA LEU A 88 -3.24 -26.82 6.07
C LEU A 88 -3.50 -27.35 7.48
N LEU A 89 -2.65 -27.02 8.46
CA LEU A 89 -2.91 -27.30 9.87
C LEU A 89 -4.23 -26.63 10.31
N ALA A 90 -4.37 -25.33 10.05
CA ALA A 90 -5.59 -24.60 10.37
C ALA A 90 -6.84 -25.14 9.64
N TYR A 91 -6.69 -25.57 8.39
CA TYR A 91 -7.80 -26.15 7.62
C TYR A 91 -8.27 -27.49 8.19
N LEU A 92 -7.34 -28.39 8.53
CA LEU A 92 -7.69 -29.70 9.08
C LEU A 92 -8.31 -29.59 10.47
N GLU A 93 -7.75 -28.72 11.33
CA GLU A 93 -8.35 -28.38 12.64
C GLU A 93 -9.75 -27.78 12.47
N ALA A 94 -9.95 -26.89 11.51
CA ALA A 94 -11.26 -26.32 11.23
C ALA A 94 -12.30 -27.40 10.82
N ILE A 95 -11.89 -28.42 10.05
CA ILE A 95 -12.77 -29.54 9.66
C ILE A 95 -13.16 -30.42 10.86
N GLU A 96 -12.34 -30.47 11.91
CA GLU A 96 -12.65 -31.20 13.14
C GLU A 96 -13.59 -30.40 14.05
N LEU A 97 -13.45 -29.07 14.09
CA LEU A 97 -14.21 -28.17 14.97
C LEU A 97 -15.58 -27.72 14.41
N MET A 98 -15.82 -27.87 13.10
CA MET A 98 -17.08 -27.46 12.48
C MET A 98 -17.53 -28.42 11.37
N PRO A 99 -18.78 -28.30 10.88
CA PRO A 99 -19.24 -29.06 9.72
C PRO A 99 -18.36 -28.81 8.48
N LEU A 100 -18.06 -29.87 7.73
CA LEU A 100 -17.15 -29.82 6.57
C LEU A 100 -17.55 -28.73 5.56
N ALA A 101 -18.85 -28.57 5.32
CA ALA A 101 -19.37 -27.58 4.39
C ALA A 101 -19.03 -26.13 4.80
N GLU A 102 -19.09 -25.82 6.11
CA GLU A 102 -18.74 -24.50 6.64
C GLU A 102 -17.24 -24.22 6.51
N ALA A 103 -16.41 -25.21 6.86
CA ALA A 103 -14.95 -25.09 6.77
C ALA A 103 -14.49 -24.91 5.31
N VAL A 104 -15.10 -25.67 4.39
CA VAL A 104 -14.85 -25.54 2.95
C VAL A 104 -15.24 -24.15 2.46
N PHE A 105 -16.44 -23.67 2.79
CA PHE A 105 -16.92 -22.36 2.36
C PHE A 105 -16.01 -21.22 2.83
N LEU A 106 -15.69 -21.17 4.12
CA LEU A 106 -14.80 -20.14 4.69
C LEU A 106 -13.38 -20.26 4.12
N GLY A 107 -12.90 -21.48 3.88
CA GLY A 107 -11.60 -21.72 3.24
C GLY A 107 -11.53 -21.24 1.78
N LYS A 108 -12.66 -21.13 1.07
CA LYS A 108 -12.73 -20.66 -0.34
C LYS A 108 -12.44 -19.16 -0.52
N VAL A 109 -12.01 -18.44 0.52
CA VAL A 109 -11.48 -17.07 0.44
C VAL A 109 -10.11 -17.00 -0.26
N HIS A 110 -9.43 -18.14 -0.43
CA HIS A 110 -8.10 -18.20 -1.04
C HIS A 110 -7.95 -17.49 -2.42
N PRO A 111 -8.93 -17.43 -3.34
CA PRO A 111 -8.77 -16.70 -4.60
C PRO A 111 -8.75 -15.19 -4.42
N THR A 112 -9.53 -14.66 -3.47
CA THR A 112 -9.49 -13.24 -3.11
C THR A 112 -8.13 -12.86 -2.52
N SER A 113 -7.63 -13.69 -1.60
CA SER A 113 -6.28 -13.53 -1.04
C SER A 113 -5.20 -13.61 -2.13
N ALA A 114 -5.25 -14.63 -2.99
CA ALA A 114 -4.29 -14.80 -4.07
C ALA A 114 -4.35 -13.65 -5.09
N SER A 115 -5.54 -13.14 -5.41
CA SER A 115 -5.71 -12.00 -6.31
C SER A 115 -5.10 -10.72 -5.74
N LEU A 116 -5.33 -10.45 -4.44
CA LEU A 116 -4.78 -9.28 -3.77
C LEU A 116 -3.25 -9.35 -3.67
N LEU A 117 -2.71 -10.51 -3.29
CA LEU A 117 -1.28 -10.73 -3.12
C LEU A 117 -0.53 -10.76 -4.46
N SER A 118 -1.09 -11.39 -5.50
CA SER A 118 -0.50 -11.36 -6.84
C SER A 118 -0.53 -9.95 -7.44
N TRP A 119 -1.57 -9.16 -7.18
CA TRP A 119 -1.59 -7.74 -7.55
C TRP A 119 -0.53 -6.92 -6.82
N ALA A 120 -0.35 -7.14 -5.52
CA ALA A 120 0.62 -6.42 -4.70
C ALA A 120 2.08 -6.79 -5.02
N PHE A 121 2.38 -8.08 -5.21
CA PHE A 121 3.75 -8.59 -5.28
C PHE A 121 4.19 -9.04 -6.67
N LEU A 122 3.29 -9.57 -7.50
CA LEU A 122 3.60 -10.04 -8.86
C LEU A 122 3.27 -9.00 -9.94
N GLY A 123 2.55 -7.93 -9.56
CA GLY A 123 2.08 -6.92 -10.50
C GLY A 123 0.96 -7.40 -11.41
N GLU A 124 0.35 -8.56 -11.12
CA GLU A 124 -0.79 -9.07 -11.88
C GLU A 124 -1.99 -8.13 -11.69
N ARG A 125 -2.50 -7.52 -12.76
CA ARG A 125 -3.64 -6.60 -12.67
C ARG A 125 -4.93 -7.40 -12.54
N LEU A 126 -5.69 -7.16 -11.48
CA LEU A 126 -7.04 -7.70 -11.34
C LEU A 126 -8.03 -6.88 -12.16
N SER A 127 -8.59 -7.49 -13.20
CA SER A 127 -9.72 -6.90 -13.94
C SER A 127 -10.95 -6.80 -13.04
N ALA A 128 -11.73 -5.73 -13.16
CA ALA A 128 -12.99 -5.57 -12.43
C ALA A 128 -13.96 -6.74 -12.73
N ILE A 129 -13.94 -7.25 -13.97
CA ILE A 129 -14.74 -8.40 -14.39
C ILE A 129 -14.32 -9.66 -13.62
N ARG A 130 -13.01 -9.91 -13.47
CA ARG A 130 -12.53 -11.06 -12.69
C ARG A 130 -12.84 -10.91 -11.21
N GLY A 131 -12.68 -9.72 -10.66
CA GLY A 131 -13.06 -9.43 -9.26
C GLY A 131 -14.53 -9.73 -8.99
N LEU A 132 -15.43 -9.27 -9.87
CA LEU A 132 -16.87 -9.57 -9.78
C LEU A 132 -17.13 -11.08 -9.94
N SER A 133 -16.46 -11.73 -10.88
CA SER A 133 -16.59 -13.17 -11.12
C SER A 133 -16.18 -14.01 -9.90
N ILE A 134 -15.09 -13.66 -9.23
CA ILE A 134 -14.67 -14.30 -7.97
C ILE A 134 -15.73 -14.12 -6.88
N ALA A 135 -16.34 -12.92 -6.78
CA ALA A 135 -17.40 -12.67 -5.80
C ALA A 135 -18.65 -13.53 -6.09
N VAL A 136 -19.04 -13.64 -7.37
CA VAL A 136 -20.17 -14.49 -7.80
C VAL A 136 -19.89 -15.97 -7.55
N SER A 137 -18.67 -16.45 -7.81
CA SER A 137 -18.31 -17.85 -7.56
C SER A 137 -18.30 -18.17 -6.06
N ILE A 138 -17.80 -17.27 -5.20
CA ILE A 138 -17.89 -17.41 -3.73
C ILE A 138 -19.35 -17.47 -3.28
N PHE A 139 -20.23 -16.62 -3.82
CA PHE A 139 -21.66 -16.66 -3.51
C PHE A 139 -22.28 -18.00 -3.93
N GLY A 140 -21.93 -18.52 -5.11
CA GLY A 140 -22.33 -19.85 -5.56
C GLY A 140 -21.86 -20.98 -4.63
N VAL A 141 -20.62 -20.91 -4.12
CA VAL A 141 -20.12 -21.85 -3.09
C VAL A 141 -20.97 -21.76 -1.82
N GLY A 142 -21.35 -20.57 -1.38
CA GLY A 142 -22.20 -20.38 -0.20
C GLY A 142 -23.59 -21.00 -0.35
N LEU A 143 -24.19 -20.91 -1.54
CA LEU A 143 -25.48 -21.57 -1.82
C LEU A 143 -25.38 -23.10 -1.77
N ILE A 144 -24.26 -23.66 -2.23
CA ILE A 144 -24.04 -25.12 -2.19
C ILE A 144 -23.75 -25.58 -0.76
N ALA A 145 -22.84 -24.89 -0.07
CA ALA A 145 -22.39 -25.28 1.25
C ALA A 145 -23.50 -25.18 2.30
N LYS A 146 -24.45 -24.25 2.10
CA LYS A 146 -25.59 -23.98 3.01
C LYS A 146 -25.17 -24.06 4.49
N PRO A 147 -24.20 -23.22 4.91
CA PRO A 147 -23.72 -23.22 6.29
C PRO A 147 -24.91 -23.04 7.25
N SER A 148 -24.99 -23.86 8.31
CA SER A 148 -26.09 -23.79 9.29
C SER A 148 -25.93 -22.58 10.21
N TRP A 149 -24.73 -21.97 10.23
CA TRP A 149 -24.37 -20.81 11.05
C TRP A 149 -24.50 -21.04 12.56
N GLU A 150 -24.98 -22.20 13.00
CA GLU A 150 -25.20 -22.56 14.39
C GLU A 150 -23.92 -22.45 15.21
N GLY A 151 -22.77 -22.85 14.67
CA GLY A 151 -21.46 -22.71 15.32
C GLY A 151 -21.00 -21.26 15.50
N LEU A 152 -21.37 -20.38 14.56
CA LEU A 152 -21.09 -18.94 14.64
C LEU A 152 -22.03 -18.26 15.66
N VAL A 153 -23.25 -18.79 15.80
CA VAL A 153 -24.29 -18.33 16.73
C VAL A 153 -24.03 -18.86 18.15
N SER A 154 -23.45 -20.05 18.31
CA SER A 154 -23.16 -20.71 19.59
C SER A 154 -21.84 -20.27 20.24
N GLY A 155 -21.13 -19.28 19.67
CA GLY A 155 -19.95 -18.67 20.28
C GLY A 155 -18.61 -19.39 20.09
N THR A 156 -18.57 -20.51 19.36
CA THR A 156 -17.34 -21.28 19.11
C THR A 156 -16.62 -20.80 17.83
N LEU A 157 -15.95 -19.64 17.93
CA LEU A 157 -15.26 -19.02 16.78
C LEU A 157 -13.95 -19.69 16.34
N LEU A 158 -13.39 -20.59 17.14
CA LEU A 158 -12.09 -21.18 16.84
C LEU A 158 -12.08 -21.85 15.46
N GLY A 159 -13.12 -22.64 15.15
CA GLY A 159 -13.26 -23.23 13.83
C GLY A 159 -13.29 -22.14 12.72
N PRO A 160 -14.29 -21.24 12.70
CA PRO A 160 -14.44 -20.26 11.62
C PRO A 160 -13.20 -19.39 11.39
N THR A 161 -12.53 -19.00 12.47
CA THR A 161 -11.28 -18.23 12.40
C THR A 161 -10.14 -19.03 11.77
N LEU A 162 -9.98 -20.30 12.14
CA LEU A 162 -8.99 -21.20 11.52
C LEU A 162 -9.28 -21.44 10.03
N ALA A 163 -10.54 -21.61 9.64
CA ALA A 163 -10.92 -21.78 8.23
C ALA A 163 -10.60 -20.53 7.39
N LEU A 164 -10.89 -19.33 7.90
CA LEU A 164 -10.54 -18.07 7.24
C LEU A 164 -9.03 -17.86 7.15
N LEU A 165 -8.31 -18.16 8.24
CA LEU A 165 -6.85 -18.11 8.28
C LEU A 165 -6.25 -19.06 7.23
N ALA A 166 -6.78 -20.28 7.12
CA ALA A 166 -6.38 -21.26 6.14
C ALA A 166 -6.58 -20.74 4.70
N GLY A 167 -7.75 -20.16 4.39
CA GLY A 167 -8.01 -19.56 3.08
C GLY A 167 -7.02 -18.45 2.74
N CYS A 168 -6.78 -17.52 3.66
CA CYS A 168 -5.84 -16.42 3.48
C CYS A 168 -4.40 -16.90 3.22
N LEU A 169 -3.91 -17.81 4.05
CA LEU A 169 -2.54 -18.35 3.95
C LEU A 169 -2.38 -19.28 2.74
N SER A 170 -3.41 -20.03 2.34
CA SER A 170 -3.42 -20.77 1.07
C SER A 170 -3.26 -19.82 -0.12
N GLY A 171 -3.96 -18.69 -0.13
CA GLY A 171 -3.79 -17.67 -1.17
C GLY A 171 -2.36 -17.14 -1.27
N ALA A 172 -1.70 -16.91 -0.13
CA ALA A 172 -0.29 -16.52 -0.08
C ALA A 172 0.64 -17.63 -0.59
N ALA A 173 0.40 -18.88 -0.18
CA ALA A 173 1.14 -20.04 -0.66
C ALA A 173 0.99 -20.21 -2.18
N TYR A 174 -0.22 -20.07 -2.73
CA TYR A 174 -0.48 -20.16 -4.17
C TYR A 174 0.19 -19.03 -4.96
N CYS A 175 0.27 -17.81 -4.41
CA CYS A 175 1.07 -16.74 -5.02
C CYS A 175 2.56 -17.09 -5.09
N CYS A 176 3.09 -17.74 -4.04
CA CYS A 176 4.48 -18.21 -4.07
C CYS A 176 4.69 -19.28 -5.15
N VAL A 177 3.76 -20.24 -5.27
CA VAL A 177 3.78 -21.25 -6.36
C VAL A 177 3.80 -20.57 -7.72
N ARG A 178 2.89 -19.61 -7.95
CA ARG A 178 2.79 -18.87 -9.21
C ARG A 178 4.09 -18.14 -9.57
N SER A 179 4.75 -17.55 -8.57
CA SER A 179 6.01 -16.83 -8.75
C SER A 179 7.18 -17.77 -9.09
N LEU A 180 7.20 -18.97 -8.49
CA LEU A 180 8.22 -19.99 -8.68
C LEU A 180 8.01 -20.82 -9.96
N GLY A 181 6.76 -21.02 -10.40
CA GLY A 181 6.37 -21.96 -11.45
C GLY A 181 6.72 -21.49 -12.86
N ARG A 182 7.95 -21.78 -13.31
CA ARG A 182 8.40 -21.55 -14.71
C ARG A 182 9.36 -22.62 -15.26
N SER A 183 9.79 -23.59 -14.46
CA SER A 183 10.69 -24.67 -14.88
C SER A 183 10.39 -25.96 -14.11
N HIS A 184 10.79 -27.11 -14.67
CA HIS A 184 10.63 -28.41 -14.05
C HIS A 184 11.38 -28.53 -12.71
N GLU A 185 12.59 -27.97 -12.63
CA GLU A 185 13.35 -27.91 -11.37
C GLU A 185 12.63 -27.07 -10.31
N ALA A 186 12.06 -25.94 -10.71
CA ALA A 186 11.31 -25.08 -9.79
C ALA A 186 10.00 -25.75 -9.33
N GLU A 187 9.34 -26.54 -10.18
CA GLU A 187 8.17 -27.36 -9.80
C GLU A 187 8.54 -28.31 -8.65
N MET A 188 9.63 -29.08 -8.79
CA MET A 188 10.11 -30.01 -7.76
C MET A 188 10.38 -29.33 -6.43
N TRP A 189 11.17 -28.25 -6.43
CA TRP A 189 11.46 -27.49 -5.21
C TRP A 189 10.20 -26.90 -4.57
N THR A 190 9.25 -26.44 -5.38
CA THR A 190 7.98 -25.91 -4.90
C THR A 190 7.12 -26.98 -4.24
N LEU A 191 7.14 -28.21 -4.76
CA LEU A 191 6.45 -29.36 -4.17
C LEU A 191 7.09 -29.80 -2.85
N LEU A 192 8.42 -29.77 -2.75
CA LEU A 192 9.17 -30.15 -1.54
C LEU A 192 9.09 -29.12 -0.41
N ALA A 193 8.83 -27.84 -0.71
CA ALA A 193 8.83 -26.76 0.27
C ALA A 193 7.90 -26.99 1.47
N LEU A 194 6.67 -27.46 1.23
CA LEU A 194 5.69 -27.69 2.30
C LEU A 194 6.01 -28.95 3.14
N PRO A 195 6.33 -30.11 2.54
CA PRO A 195 6.76 -31.29 3.29
C PRO A 195 8.01 -31.06 4.15
N MET A 196 9.02 -30.36 3.62
CA MET A 196 10.27 -30.08 4.37
C MET A 196 10.03 -29.25 5.62
N VAL A 197 9.06 -28.32 5.59
CA VAL A 197 8.65 -27.57 6.78
C VAL A 197 7.80 -28.46 7.70
N SER A 198 6.88 -29.25 7.16
CA SER A 198 5.89 -29.98 7.97
C SER A 198 6.48 -31.15 8.78
N LEU A 199 7.44 -31.89 8.22
CA LEU A 199 8.02 -33.07 8.89
C LEU A 199 8.56 -32.79 10.30
N PRO A 200 9.45 -31.80 10.55
CA PRO A 200 10.00 -31.58 11.88
C PRO A 200 8.95 -31.16 12.91
N PHE A 201 7.96 -30.35 12.52
CA PHE A 201 6.89 -29.92 13.44
C PHE A 201 5.94 -31.05 13.83
N CYS A 202 5.71 -32.01 12.92
CA CYS A 202 4.74 -33.08 13.13
C CYS A 202 5.35 -34.41 13.61
N LEU A 203 6.68 -34.54 13.62
CA LEU A 203 7.38 -35.80 13.93
C LEU A 203 6.97 -36.39 15.28
N LYS A 204 6.83 -35.55 16.32
CA LYS A 204 6.46 -35.99 17.67
C LYS A 204 5.10 -36.71 17.68
N HIS A 205 4.11 -36.15 17.01
CA HIS A 205 2.74 -36.68 16.97
C HIS A 205 2.63 -37.92 16.07
N ALA A 206 3.40 -37.97 14.99
CA ALA A 206 3.47 -39.18 14.18
C ALA A 206 4.14 -40.35 14.92
N TRP A 207 5.16 -40.06 15.73
CA TRP A 207 5.81 -41.06 16.56
C TRP A 207 4.87 -41.61 17.64
N SER A 208 4.10 -40.75 18.32
CA SER A 208 3.11 -41.20 19.30
C SER A 208 2.02 -42.06 18.66
N GLY A 209 1.47 -41.65 17.50
CA GLY A 209 0.47 -42.44 16.78
C GLY A 209 0.99 -43.82 16.35
N LEU A 210 2.27 -43.92 15.96
CA LEU A 210 2.89 -45.21 15.66
C LEU A 210 3.00 -46.13 16.89
N GLN A 211 3.24 -45.56 18.08
CA GLN A 211 3.32 -46.32 19.33
C GLN A 211 1.95 -46.80 19.82
N GLU A 212 0.91 -45.97 19.63
CA GLU A 212 -0.48 -46.32 19.96
C GLU A 212 -1.01 -47.46 19.09
N GLY A 213 -0.54 -47.54 17.84
CA GLY A 213 -0.85 -48.62 16.92
C GLY A 213 -2.21 -48.44 16.25
N HIS A 214 -2.21 -48.19 14.94
CA HIS A 214 -3.44 -48.02 14.17
C HIS A 214 -3.91 -49.32 13.51
N GLU A 215 -5.23 -49.48 13.39
CA GLU A 215 -5.83 -50.53 12.55
C GLU A 215 -5.38 -50.43 11.09
N THR A 216 -5.29 -51.57 10.39
CA THR A 216 -4.88 -51.63 8.97
C THR A 216 -5.69 -50.69 8.07
N ALA A 217 -6.98 -50.50 8.37
CA ALA A 217 -7.84 -49.59 7.63
C ALA A 217 -7.37 -48.12 7.69
N VAL A 218 -6.87 -47.66 8.85
CA VAL A 218 -6.39 -46.28 9.03
C VAL A 218 -5.14 -46.04 8.19
N TRP A 219 -4.22 -47.02 8.12
CA TRP A 219 -3.05 -46.94 7.24
C TRP A 219 -3.41 -46.83 5.76
N VAL A 220 -4.42 -47.57 5.31
CA VAL A 220 -4.94 -47.48 3.94
C VAL A 220 -5.49 -46.07 3.66
N TRP A 221 -6.25 -45.49 4.61
CA TRP A 221 -6.76 -44.13 4.48
C TRP A 221 -5.66 -43.06 4.55
N LEU A 222 -4.63 -43.23 5.39
CA LEU A 222 -3.45 -42.35 5.43
C LEU A 222 -2.67 -42.37 4.11
N LEU A 223 -2.53 -43.55 3.49
CA LEU A 223 -1.95 -43.68 2.17
C LEU A 223 -2.79 -42.98 1.11
N ALA A 224 -4.10 -43.21 1.11
CA ALA A 224 -5.04 -42.54 0.19
C ALA A 224 -5.00 -41.01 0.35
N LEU A 225 -4.93 -40.52 1.59
CA LEU A 225 -4.77 -39.09 1.93
C LEU A 225 -3.51 -38.51 1.28
N GLY A 226 -2.38 -39.19 1.42
CA GLY A 226 -1.10 -38.78 0.85
C GLY A 226 -1.11 -38.77 -0.68
N ILE A 227 -1.67 -39.79 -1.32
CA ILE A 227 -1.81 -39.87 -2.78
C ILE A 227 -2.68 -38.73 -3.30
N CYS A 228 -3.88 -38.53 -2.74
CA CYS A 228 -4.78 -37.46 -3.15
C CYS A 228 -4.14 -36.08 -2.97
N THR A 229 -3.43 -35.87 -1.85
CA THR A 229 -2.68 -34.63 -1.62
C THR A 229 -1.63 -34.40 -2.69
N GLN A 230 -0.83 -35.43 -3.01
CA GLN A 230 0.27 -35.30 -3.97
C GLN A 230 -0.24 -34.96 -5.37
N PHE A 231 -1.29 -35.67 -5.82
CA PHE A 231 -1.97 -35.34 -7.08
C PHE A 231 -2.48 -33.88 -7.07
N GLY A 232 -3.15 -33.48 -6.00
CA GLY A 232 -3.62 -32.11 -5.80
C GLY A 232 -2.51 -31.07 -5.96
N GLN A 233 -1.36 -31.27 -5.31
CA GLN A 233 -0.23 -30.34 -5.33
C GLN A 233 0.49 -30.29 -6.68
N VAL A 234 0.70 -31.43 -7.34
CA VAL A 234 1.36 -31.49 -8.66
C VAL A 234 0.55 -30.72 -9.70
N PHE A 235 -0.74 -31.01 -9.80
CA PHE A 235 -1.61 -30.34 -10.77
C PHE A 235 -1.86 -28.87 -10.41
N LEU A 236 -1.88 -28.51 -9.12
CA LEU A 236 -1.92 -27.12 -8.69
C LEU A 236 -0.69 -26.34 -9.18
N ALA A 237 0.50 -26.91 -8.98
CA ALA A 237 1.75 -26.27 -9.37
C ALA A 237 1.82 -26.05 -10.89
N ARG A 238 1.44 -27.08 -11.67
CA ARG A 238 1.39 -26.99 -13.14
C ARG A 238 0.30 -26.03 -13.63
N GLY A 239 -0.87 -26.04 -13.01
CA GLY A 239 -1.97 -25.13 -13.35
C GLY A 239 -1.60 -23.67 -13.12
N LEU A 240 -0.99 -23.35 -11.98
CA LEU A 240 -0.52 -22.00 -11.65
C LEU A 240 0.74 -21.58 -12.42
N ALA A 241 1.46 -22.51 -13.04
CA ALA A 241 2.51 -22.15 -14.00
C ALA A 241 1.91 -21.62 -15.33
N LEU A 242 0.71 -22.08 -15.69
CA LEU A 242 0.03 -21.74 -16.94
C LEU A 242 -1.01 -20.62 -16.80
N LEU A 243 -1.53 -20.38 -15.59
CA LEU A 243 -2.58 -19.40 -15.34
C LEU A 243 -2.11 -18.29 -14.37
N PRO A 244 -2.61 -17.05 -14.52
CA PRO A 244 -2.50 -16.02 -13.48
C PRO A 244 -3.04 -16.53 -12.13
N ALA A 245 -2.51 -16.03 -11.01
CA ALA A 245 -2.87 -16.52 -9.68
C ALA A 245 -4.38 -16.37 -9.41
N ALA A 246 -4.95 -15.21 -9.77
CA ALA A 246 -6.38 -14.94 -9.63
C ALA A 246 -7.25 -15.97 -10.39
N SER A 247 -6.96 -16.17 -11.68
CA SER A 247 -7.70 -17.08 -12.55
C SER A 247 -7.56 -18.54 -12.15
N GLY A 248 -6.34 -18.99 -11.84
CA GLY A 248 -6.07 -20.37 -11.47
C GLY A 248 -6.72 -20.72 -10.13
N THR A 249 -6.56 -19.87 -9.12
CA THR A 249 -7.16 -20.12 -7.80
C THR A 249 -8.70 -20.02 -7.82
N GLN A 250 -9.29 -19.14 -8.64
CA GLN A 250 -10.74 -19.11 -8.84
C GLN A 250 -11.28 -20.44 -9.37
N ALA A 251 -10.57 -21.09 -10.30
CA ALA A 251 -10.98 -22.39 -10.83
C ALA A 251 -11.10 -23.49 -9.74
N MET A 252 -10.43 -23.33 -8.60
CA MET A 252 -10.56 -24.26 -7.47
C MET A 252 -11.92 -24.14 -6.73
N HIS A 253 -12.76 -23.14 -7.04
CA HIS A 253 -14.16 -23.16 -6.60
C HIS A 253 -14.94 -24.32 -7.22
N PHE A 254 -14.49 -24.86 -8.35
CA PHE A 254 -15.06 -26.08 -8.93
C PHE A 254 -15.00 -27.27 -7.96
N GLY A 255 -14.01 -27.36 -7.08
CA GLY A 255 -13.91 -28.45 -6.12
C GLY A 255 -15.12 -28.58 -5.20
N THR A 256 -15.89 -27.50 -5.01
CA THR A 256 -17.17 -27.54 -4.28
C THR A 256 -18.21 -28.39 -5.01
N LEU A 257 -18.23 -28.36 -6.35
CA LEU A 257 -19.09 -29.21 -7.18
C LEU A 257 -18.67 -30.67 -7.08
N SER A 258 -17.36 -30.95 -7.18
CA SER A 258 -16.82 -32.29 -6.95
C SER A 258 -17.17 -32.81 -5.55
N GLY A 259 -17.27 -31.91 -4.56
CA GLY A 259 -17.64 -32.23 -3.18
C GLY A 259 -19.10 -32.66 -3.03
N VAL A 260 -20.01 -31.97 -3.71
CA VAL A 260 -21.42 -32.36 -3.77
C VAL A 260 -21.59 -33.74 -4.39
N VAL A 261 -20.86 -34.01 -5.48
CA VAL A 261 -20.88 -35.34 -6.13
C VAL A 261 -20.33 -36.40 -5.19
N ALA A 262 -19.22 -36.12 -4.50
CA ALA A 262 -18.67 -37.05 -3.51
C ALA A 262 -19.64 -37.32 -2.36
N ALA A 263 -20.30 -36.29 -1.82
CA ALA A 263 -21.30 -36.43 -0.76
C ALA A 263 -22.51 -37.26 -1.20
N ALA A 264 -23.01 -37.03 -2.42
CA ALA A 264 -24.09 -37.82 -3.01
C ALA A 264 -23.70 -39.31 -3.18
N LEU A 265 -22.47 -39.58 -3.62
CA LEU A 265 -21.92 -40.94 -3.73
C LEU A 265 -21.74 -41.63 -2.36
N LEU A 266 -21.58 -40.85 -1.28
CA LEU A 266 -21.50 -41.34 0.09
C LEU A 266 -22.88 -41.54 0.74
N GLY A 267 -23.97 -41.30 0.00
CA GLY A 267 -25.34 -41.56 0.46
C GLY A 267 -26.03 -40.37 1.15
N GLU A 268 -25.46 -39.16 1.10
CA GLU A 268 -26.03 -37.95 1.73
C GLU A 268 -27.21 -37.33 0.95
N GLY A 269 -27.68 -38.00 -0.11
CA GLY A 269 -28.80 -37.56 -0.95
C GLY A 269 -28.38 -36.62 -2.09
N LEU A 270 -29.30 -36.40 -3.04
CA LEU A 270 -29.04 -35.52 -4.20
C LEU A 270 -29.14 -34.04 -3.81
N PRO A 271 -28.31 -33.17 -4.41
CA PRO A 271 -28.36 -31.73 -4.17
C PRO A 271 -29.72 -31.14 -4.57
N GLY A 272 -30.29 -30.31 -3.68
CA GLY A 272 -31.52 -29.57 -3.97
C GLY A 272 -31.32 -28.44 -5.00
N LEU A 273 -32.43 -27.79 -5.38
CA LEU A 273 -32.45 -26.70 -6.38
C LEU A 273 -31.44 -25.57 -6.06
N GLN A 274 -31.24 -25.25 -4.78
CA GLN A 274 -30.28 -24.23 -4.33
C GLN A 274 -28.83 -24.58 -4.70
N ALA A 275 -28.43 -25.85 -4.55
CA ALA A 275 -27.09 -26.30 -4.91
C ALA A 275 -26.90 -26.34 -6.44
N ALA A 276 -27.95 -26.64 -7.20
CA ALA A 276 -27.94 -26.52 -8.66
C ALA A 276 -27.72 -25.06 -9.10
N VAL A 277 -28.43 -24.10 -8.50
CA VAL A 277 -28.23 -22.65 -8.74
C VAL A 277 -26.79 -22.24 -8.39
N GLY A 278 -26.28 -22.66 -7.23
CA GLY A 278 -24.91 -22.39 -6.82
C GLY A 278 -23.88 -22.94 -7.82
N GLY A 279 -24.12 -24.12 -8.38
CA GLY A 279 -23.24 -24.70 -9.41
C GLY A 279 -23.27 -23.96 -10.74
N VAL A 280 -24.45 -23.52 -11.18
CA VAL A 280 -24.58 -22.66 -12.36
C VAL A 280 -23.83 -21.35 -12.17
N LEU A 281 -23.88 -20.75 -10.97
CA LEU A 281 -23.14 -19.52 -10.67
C LEU A 281 -21.62 -19.72 -10.71
N ILE A 282 -21.10 -20.82 -10.17
CA ILE A 282 -19.66 -21.13 -10.22
C ILE A 282 -19.19 -21.31 -11.66
N LEU A 283 -19.91 -22.11 -12.46
CA LEU A 283 -19.53 -22.37 -13.86
C LEU A 283 -19.70 -21.12 -14.74
N GLY A 284 -20.82 -20.42 -14.59
CA GLY A 284 -21.16 -19.22 -15.35
C GLY A 284 -20.18 -18.07 -15.07
N SER A 285 -19.82 -17.84 -13.81
CA SER A 285 -18.86 -16.80 -13.46
C SER A 285 -17.47 -17.06 -14.08
N LEU A 286 -16.98 -18.30 -14.03
CA LEU A 286 -15.69 -18.67 -14.62
C LEU A 286 -15.68 -18.49 -16.14
N GLN A 287 -16.73 -18.96 -16.84
CA GLN A 287 -16.84 -18.82 -18.28
C GLN A 287 -16.98 -17.37 -18.74
N VAL A 288 -17.86 -16.59 -18.08
CA VAL A 288 -18.10 -15.19 -18.43
C VAL A 288 -16.83 -14.36 -18.26
N ALA A 289 -16.09 -14.56 -17.17
CA ALA A 289 -14.83 -13.85 -16.96
C ALA A 289 -13.85 -14.14 -18.10
N GLU A 290 -13.75 -15.38 -18.56
CA GLU A 290 -12.83 -15.78 -19.62
C GLU A 290 -13.24 -15.26 -20.99
N ILE A 291 -14.54 -15.30 -21.33
CA ILE A 291 -15.06 -14.75 -22.58
C ILE A 291 -14.85 -13.23 -22.62
N LEU A 292 -15.12 -12.52 -21.53
CA LEU A 292 -14.99 -11.06 -21.51
C LEU A 292 -13.53 -10.61 -21.51
N GLU A 293 -12.63 -11.35 -20.88
CA GLU A 293 -11.19 -11.02 -20.92
C GLU A 293 -10.53 -11.40 -22.24
N SER A 294 -10.95 -12.49 -22.87
CA SER A 294 -10.49 -12.83 -24.23
C SER A 294 -10.99 -11.82 -25.28
N ARG A 295 -12.16 -11.19 -25.06
CA ARG A 295 -12.68 -10.10 -25.89
C ARG A 295 -12.07 -8.72 -25.58
N GLY A 296 -11.67 -8.49 -24.33
CA GLY A 296 -11.06 -7.23 -23.87
C GLY A 296 -9.56 -7.10 -24.16
N ALA A 297 -8.90 -8.18 -24.60
CA ALA A 297 -7.52 -8.15 -25.08
C ALA A 297 -7.47 -7.48 -26.46
N SER A 298 -7.33 -6.15 -26.49
CA SER A 298 -6.95 -5.45 -27.72
C SER A 298 -5.55 -5.89 -28.15
N PRO A 299 -5.19 -5.85 -29.46
CA PRO A 299 -3.87 -6.25 -29.96
C PRO A 299 -2.68 -5.45 -29.39
N PHE A 300 -2.94 -4.42 -28.57
CA PHE A 300 -1.98 -3.40 -28.16
C PHE A 300 -1.27 -3.65 -26.82
N SER A 301 -1.27 -4.89 -26.32
CA SER A 301 -0.65 -5.25 -25.03
C SER A 301 0.53 -6.23 -25.18
N ARG A 302 1.38 -6.04 -26.19
CA ARG A 302 2.65 -6.77 -26.37
C ARG A 302 3.84 -5.82 -26.25
N ASP A 303 4.01 -5.19 -25.10
CA ASP A 303 5.29 -4.58 -24.74
C ASP A 303 6.08 -5.58 -23.90
N GLY A 304 7.01 -6.28 -24.56
CA GLY A 304 7.99 -7.10 -23.87
C GLY A 304 8.47 -8.35 -24.61
N GLN A 305 8.72 -8.32 -25.93
CA GLN A 305 9.68 -9.25 -26.54
C GLN A 305 10.10 -8.83 -27.96
N GLU A 306 11.42 -8.63 -28.10
CA GLU A 306 12.26 -8.41 -29.29
C GLU A 306 11.95 -7.22 -30.23
N PRO A 307 12.99 -6.48 -30.68
CA PRO A 307 12.82 -5.37 -31.61
C PRO A 307 12.39 -5.89 -32.99
N ASP A 308 11.33 -5.28 -33.52
CA ASP A 308 10.83 -5.49 -34.88
C ASP A 308 11.88 -4.99 -35.90
N PRO A 309 12.38 -5.85 -36.81
CA PRO A 309 13.38 -5.48 -37.81
C PRO A 309 12.87 -4.45 -38.83
N SER A 310 11.57 -4.16 -38.88
CA SER A 310 10.99 -3.13 -39.77
C SER A 310 11.21 -1.69 -39.30
N ALA A 311 11.77 -1.48 -38.10
CA ALA A 311 12.08 -0.15 -37.56
C ALA A 311 13.40 0.43 -38.11
N GLU A 312 14.39 -0.41 -38.48
CA GLU A 312 15.65 0.04 -39.08
C GLU A 312 15.46 0.50 -40.53
N ASP A 313 14.57 -0.14 -41.30
CA ASP A 313 14.24 0.28 -42.67
C ASP A 313 13.49 1.63 -42.71
N ARG A 314 12.68 1.92 -41.68
CA ARG A 314 11.99 3.21 -41.55
C ARG A 314 12.94 4.35 -41.16
N ALA A 315 13.92 4.09 -40.32
CA ALA A 315 14.97 5.05 -39.96
C ALA A 315 15.95 5.33 -41.12
N GLY A 316 16.13 4.37 -42.03
CA GLY A 316 16.87 4.57 -43.29
C GLY A 316 16.12 5.49 -44.25
N MET A 317 14.81 5.29 -44.42
CA MET A 317 13.99 6.10 -45.31
C MET A 317 13.81 7.55 -44.84
N GLU A 318 13.72 7.80 -43.53
CA GLU A 318 13.67 9.16 -42.97
C GLU A 318 15.00 9.93 -43.16
N ARG A 319 16.15 9.25 -43.16
CA ARG A 319 17.45 9.89 -43.44
C ARG A 319 17.62 10.27 -44.91
N ASP A 320 17.00 9.53 -45.82
CA ASP A 320 17.03 9.84 -47.26
C ASP A 320 16.06 10.97 -47.62
N ILE A 321 14.92 11.11 -46.93
CA ILE A 321 14.00 12.25 -47.10
C ILE A 321 14.65 13.57 -46.64
N ILE A 322 15.43 13.55 -45.56
CA ILE A 322 16.16 14.73 -45.06
C ILE A 322 17.29 15.14 -46.01
N LYS A 323 17.91 14.20 -46.74
CA LYS A 323 18.94 14.52 -47.75
C LYS A 323 18.36 15.13 -49.03
N VAL A 324 17.12 14.82 -49.41
CA VAL A 324 16.48 15.38 -50.62
C VAL A 324 16.00 16.82 -50.38
N GLN A 325 15.50 17.15 -49.18
CA GLN A 325 15.07 18.53 -48.84
C GLN A 325 16.20 19.54 -48.67
N ALA A 326 17.45 19.09 -48.52
CA ALA A 326 18.63 19.97 -48.40
C ALA A 326 19.27 20.37 -49.76
N SER A 327 18.63 20.05 -50.89
CA SER A 327 19.22 20.21 -52.23
C SER A 327 18.41 21.06 -53.23
N LEU A 328 17.44 21.85 -52.75
CA LEU A 328 16.71 22.81 -53.61
C LEU A 328 17.40 24.18 -53.60
N PRO A 329 17.56 24.86 -54.77
CA PRO A 329 18.22 26.16 -54.84
C PRO A 329 17.35 27.27 -54.24
N GLN A 330 17.97 28.21 -53.52
CA GLN A 330 17.35 29.48 -53.16
C GLN A 330 17.17 30.32 -54.43
N GLU A 331 15.92 30.60 -54.80
CA GLU A 331 15.59 31.72 -55.68
C GLU A 331 15.35 32.98 -54.84
N THR A 332 16.03 34.04 -55.26
CA THR A 332 15.91 35.44 -54.86
C THR A 332 14.53 36.01 -55.16
N GLU A 333 14.01 36.86 -54.26
CA GLU A 333 13.17 38.00 -54.67
C GLU A 333 13.21 39.13 -53.63
N GLU A 334 13.41 40.33 -54.19
CA GLU A 334 13.49 41.66 -53.57
C GLU A 334 12.12 42.26 -53.26
N GLU A 335 12.13 43.29 -52.41
CA GLU A 335 11.20 44.43 -52.29
C GLU A 335 9.71 44.20 -51.95
N ALA A 336 9.30 44.71 -50.77
CA ALA A 336 8.30 45.78 -50.67
C ALA A 336 8.23 46.32 -49.23
N HIS A 337 8.51 47.61 -49.09
CA HIS A 337 8.18 48.43 -47.93
C HIS A 337 6.65 48.56 -47.79
N GLU A 338 6.13 48.45 -46.56
CA GLU A 338 5.02 49.32 -46.14
C GLU A 338 5.05 49.53 -44.62
N GLU A 339 4.98 50.81 -44.29
CA GLU A 339 5.14 51.48 -43.01
C GLU A 339 3.80 51.51 -42.26
N TYR A 340 3.80 51.21 -40.96
CA TYR A 340 2.76 51.73 -40.05
C TYR A 340 3.40 52.22 -38.75
N ASP A 341 3.35 53.54 -38.62
CA ASP A 341 3.81 54.42 -37.56
C ASP A 341 2.99 54.23 -36.26
N LEU A 342 3.70 54.10 -35.14
CA LEU A 342 3.18 54.39 -33.80
C LEU A 342 4.30 55.01 -32.94
N GLY A 343 4.49 56.32 -33.10
CA GLY A 343 4.36 57.25 -31.98
C GLY A 343 5.49 57.29 -30.94
N ARG A 344 6.42 58.21 -31.17
CA ARG A 344 7.29 58.86 -30.17
C ARG A 344 6.49 59.28 -28.92
N PHE A 345 7.01 59.00 -27.73
CA PHE A 345 6.77 59.82 -26.55
C PHE A 345 8.11 60.23 -25.94
N ASP A 346 8.31 61.55 -25.92
CA ASP A 346 9.51 62.25 -25.43
C ASP A 346 9.72 62.04 -23.92
N LEU A 347 11.00 61.86 -23.55
CA LEU A 347 11.47 61.86 -22.17
C LEU A 347 11.78 63.31 -21.76
N GLU A 348 10.86 63.95 -21.04
CA GLU A 348 11.19 65.14 -20.25
C GLU A 348 11.88 64.72 -18.94
N GLN A 349 13.14 65.15 -18.79
CA GLN A 349 13.83 65.20 -17.50
C GLN A 349 13.29 66.39 -16.67
N PRO A 350 13.37 66.29 -15.34
CA PRO A 350 13.79 67.45 -14.57
C PRO A 350 14.96 67.16 -13.61
N ALA A 351 15.64 68.27 -13.33
CA ALA A 351 16.98 68.41 -12.79
C ALA A 351 17.12 68.21 -11.27
N GLU A 352 18.36 67.86 -10.91
CA GLU A 352 19.16 68.12 -9.70
C GLU A 352 18.50 68.59 -8.39
N ALA A 353 18.84 67.88 -7.30
CA ALA A 353 19.24 68.50 -6.03
C ALA A 353 20.27 67.62 -5.30
N ARG A 354 21.43 68.21 -5.00
CA ARG A 354 22.55 67.64 -4.22
C ARG A 354 22.20 67.58 -2.74
N ASP A 355 22.53 66.49 -2.04
CA ASP A 355 23.29 66.60 -0.77
C ASP A 355 23.94 65.29 -0.28
N SER A 356 25.09 65.50 0.36
CA SER A 356 26.10 64.69 1.09
C SER A 356 25.85 63.23 1.62
N PRO A 357 26.92 62.42 1.81
CA PRO A 357 26.84 60.99 2.09
C PRO A 357 26.66 60.70 3.59
N ARG A 358 25.63 59.92 3.96
CA ARG A 358 25.53 59.31 5.30
C ARG A 358 25.77 57.81 5.23
N HIS A 359 26.64 57.36 6.13
CA HIS A 359 26.99 55.97 6.40
C HIS A 359 25.74 55.16 6.75
N ASP A 360 25.32 54.28 5.84
CA ASP A 360 24.45 53.14 6.19
C ASP A 360 25.14 51.85 5.74
N GLY A 361 25.69 51.13 6.72
CA GLY A 361 26.34 49.83 6.57
C GLY A 361 25.35 48.71 6.29
N LYS A 362 24.81 48.67 5.07
CA LYS A 362 24.07 47.50 4.55
C LYS A 362 24.94 46.72 3.56
N PRO A 363 25.01 45.37 3.67
CA PRO A 363 25.85 44.55 2.81
C PRO A 363 25.41 44.62 1.33
N LEU A 364 26.38 44.53 0.41
CA LEU A 364 26.24 44.62 -1.05
C LEU A 364 25.10 43.77 -1.65
N HIS A 365 24.69 42.69 -0.98
CA HIS A 365 23.58 41.83 -1.39
C HIS A 365 22.21 42.52 -1.31
N GLU A 366 21.96 43.41 -0.34
CA GLU A 366 20.67 44.10 -0.23
C GLU A 366 20.48 45.16 -1.32
N ARG A 367 21.54 45.89 -1.69
CA ARG A 367 21.51 46.86 -2.80
C ARG A 367 21.29 46.20 -4.17
N ALA A 368 21.84 44.99 -4.36
CA ALA A 368 21.59 44.20 -5.58
C ALA A 368 20.15 43.66 -5.64
N VAL A 369 19.53 43.35 -4.50
CA VAL A 369 18.13 42.87 -4.41
C VAL A 369 17.13 44.01 -4.63
N GLU A 370 17.43 45.21 -4.13
CA GLU A 370 16.56 46.38 -4.28
C GLU A 370 16.59 46.97 -5.70
N GLY A 371 17.77 46.99 -6.35
CA GLY A 371 17.93 47.35 -7.76
C GLY A 371 17.29 46.32 -8.70
N LYS A 372 17.36 45.03 -8.35
CA LYS A 372 16.67 43.96 -9.07
C LYS A 372 15.14 44.01 -8.89
N ARG A 373 14.62 44.41 -7.72
CA ARG A 373 13.18 44.60 -7.45
C ARG A 373 12.50 45.57 -8.42
N ARG A 374 13.19 46.63 -8.86
CA ARG A 374 12.67 47.59 -9.84
C ARG A 374 12.70 47.05 -11.28
N SER A 375 13.73 46.28 -11.65
CA SER A 375 13.81 45.61 -12.96
C SER A 375 12.78 44.49 -13.12
N TYR A 376 12.47 43.76 -12.04
CA TYR A 376 11.42 42.72 -12.02
C TYR A 376 9.98 43.25 -12.13
N SER A 377 9.77 44.57 -12.12
CA SER A 377 8.46 45.17 -12.39
C SER A 377 8.10 45.24 -13.88
N ALA A 378 9.09 45.08 -14.78
CA ALA A 378 8.90 45.23 -16.23
C ALA A 378 8.52 43.93 -16.96
N VAL A 379 8.78 42.74 -16.40
CA VAL A 379 8.35 41.47 -17.01
C VAL A 379 6.93 41.14 -16.57
N SER A 380 5.98 41.96 -17.02
CA SER A 380 4.56 41.65 -16.97
C SER A 380 4.16 40.92 -18.26
N VAL A 381 4.42 39.61 -18.34
CA VAL A 381 3.56 38.78 -19.18
C VAL A 381 2.21 38.78 -18.50
N SER A 382 1.36 39.73 -18.89
CA SER A 382 -0.06 39.72 -18.51
C SER A 382 -0.69 38.55 -19.25
N LEU A 383 -0.85 37.43 -18.55
CA LEU A 383 -1.72 36.36 -19.03
C LEU A 383 -3.14 36.89 -19.04
N ASP A 384 -3.86 36.68 -20.15
CA ASP A 384 -5.27 36.99 -20.23
C ASP A 384 -6.02 36.33 -19.05
N PRO A 385 -6.93 37.04 -18.37
CA PRO A 385 -7.69 36.48 -17.25
C PRO A 385 -8.41 35.16 -17.60
N ALA A 386 -8.76 34.96 -18.87
CA ALA A 386 -9.37 33.73 -19.38
C ALA A 386 -8.44 32.50 -19.35
N MET A 387 -7.12 32.71 -19.41
CA MET A 387 -6.09 31.68 -19.37
C MET A 387 -5.71 31.28 -17.94
N LEU A 388 -5.97 32.14 -16.95
CA LEU A 388 -5.75 31.84 -15.54
C LEU A 388 -6.81 30.86 -15.04
N ARG A 389 -6.52 29.56 -15.13
CA ARG A 389 -7.47 28.50 -14.79
C ARG A 389 -7.02 27.65 -13.61
N LYS A 390 -7.99 27.14 -12.86
CA LYS A 390 -7.82 26.21 -11.72
C LYS A 390 -8.68 24.97 -11.88
N ILE A 391 -8.28 23.90 -11.18
CA ILE A 391 -9.14 22.76 -10.86
C ILE A 391 -9.24 22.66 -9.34
N THR A 392 -10.36 22.18 -8.81
CA THR A 392 -10.42 21.91 -7.37
C THR A 392 -9.73 20.60 -7.02
N LEU A 393 -9.12 20.54 -5.83
CA LEU A 393 -8.42 19.33 -5.39
C LEU A 393 -9.33 18.11 -5.39
N ARG A 394 -10.57 18.22 -4.87
CA ARG A 394 -11.51 17.10 -4.88
C ARG A 394 -11.88 16.66 -6.30
N SER A 395 -12.13 17.60 -7.21
CA SER A 395 -12.43 17.28 -8.61
C SER A 395 -11.30 16.47 -9.25
N SER A 396 -10.05 16.83 -8.99
CA SER A 396 -8.87 16.10 -9.48
C SER A 396 -8.78 14.64 -9.01
N LEU A 397 -9.46 14.30 -7.91
CA LEU A 397 -9.44 12.97 -7.28
C LEU A 397 -10.67 12.10 -7.65
N ARG A 398 -11.69 12.68 -8.30
CA ARG A 398 -12.86 11.94 -8.76
C ARG A 398 -12.49 10.86 -9.79
N GLY A 399 -13.36 9.88 -9.94
CA GLY A 399 -13.12 8.72 -10.80
C GLY A 399 -11.89 7.90 -10.40
N ASN A 400 -11.61 7.79 -9.08
CA ASN A 400 -10.45 7.10 -8.52
C ASN A 400 -9.10 7.67 -8.99
N GLY A 401 -9.03 9.00 -9.12
CA GLY A 401 -7.79 9.69 -9.51
C GLY A 401 -7.32 9.39 -10.93
N ARG A 402 -8.21 8.99 -11.84
CA ARG A 402 -7.88 8.75 -13.28
C ARG A 402 -7.08 9.89 -13.88
N LEU A 403 -7.35 11.13 -13.48
CA LEU A 403 -6.63 12.33 -13.93
C LEU A 403 -5.13 12.25 -13.65
N TRP A 404 -4.73 11.68 -12.52
CA TRP A 404 -3.34 11.53 -12.09
C TRP A 404 -2.65 10.30 -12.71
N CYS A 405 -3.40 9.37 -13.29
CA CYS A 405 -2.92 8.05 -13.72
C CYS A 405 -2.36 8.00 -15.15
N SER A 406 -2.57 9.02 -15.97
CA SER A 406 -2.11 9.08 -17.37
C SER A 406 -1.42 10.40 -17.66
N SER A 407 -0.36 10.40 -18.48
CA SER A 407 0.20 11.65 -19.00
C SER A 407 -0.75 12.26 -20.05
N PRO A 408 -0.77 13.59 -20.25
CA PRO A 408 -1.56 14.19 -21.33
C PRO A 408 -1.20 13.64 -22.72
N ILE A 409 0.09 13.33 -22.94
CA ILE A 409 0.63 12.85 -24.21
C ILE A 409 0.07 11.47 -24.58
N ASP A 410 -0.22 10.64 -23.58
CA ASP A 410 -0.70 9.26 -23.76
C ASP A 410 -2.22 9.20 -24.05
N LEU A 411 -2.91 10.35 -24.09
CA LEU A 411 -4.37 10.42 -24.25
C LEU A 411 -4.77 10.69 -25.72
N PRO A 412 -5.90 10.11 -26.18
CA PRO A 412 -6.50 10.46 -27.46
C PRO A 412 -6.85 11.95 -27.55
N LYS A 413 -6.77 12.54 -28.76
CA LYS A 413 -7.03 13.97 -29.02
C LYS A 413 -8.33 14.48 -28.40
N GLU A 414 -9.44 13.76 -28.58
CA GLU A 414 -10.73 14.14 -28.01
C GLU A 414 -10.71 14.25 -26.48
N GLN A 415 -9.96 13.37 -25.81
CA GLN A 415 -9.82 13.40 -24.35
C GLN A 415 -8.94 14.58 -23.91
N ARG A 416 -7.92 14.96 -24.69
CA ARG A 416 -7.05 16.12 -24.40
C ARG A 416 -7.82 17.43 -24.39
N VAL A 417 -8.73 17.64 -25.36
CA VAL A 417 -9.59 18.83 -25.41
C VAL A 417 -10.53 18.91 -24.19
N ARG A 418 -11.10 17.77 -23.77
CA ARG A 418 -11.99 17.70 -22.60
C ARG A 418 -11.30 17.99 -21.27
N LEU A 419 -9.96 17.94 -21.19
CA LEU A 419 -9.24 18.27 -19.96
C LEU A 419 -9.37 19.77 -19.64
N TRP A 420 -9.17 20.64 -20.62
CA TRP A 420 -9.27 22.08 -20.44
C TRP A 420 -10.67 22.53 -19.97
N GLN A 421 -11.71 21.85 -20.44
CA GLN A 421 -13.09 22.11 -20.04
C GLN A 421 -13.38 21.81 -18.56
N GLN A 422 -12.52 21.00 -17.90
CA GLN A 422 -12.67 20.66 -16.48
C GLN A 422 -12.05 21.70 -15.53
N SER A 423 -11.23 22.62 -16.04
CA SER A 423 -10.72 23.75 -15.26
C SER A 423 -11.67 24.95 -15.36
N GLN A 424 -11.56 25.89 -14.42
CA GLN A 424 -12.39 27.10 -14.33
C GLN A 424 -11.51 28.34 -14.21
N PRO A 425 -11.89 29.50 -14.76
CA PRO A 425 -11.16 30.75 -14.57
C PRO A 425 -11.00 31.11 -13.07
N SER A 426 -9.85 31.61 -12.68
CA SER A 426 -9.56 32.02 -11.30
C SER A 426 -8.37 32.95 -11.20
N GLU A 427 -8.54 33.98 -10.38
CA GLU A 427 -7.47 34.93 -10.05
C GLU A 427 -6.62 34.47 -8.85
N GLU A 428 -7.11 33.50 -8.06
CA GLU A 428 -6.38 32.93 -6.93
C GLU A 428 -6.13 31.42 -7.09
N ILE A 429 -4.94 30.98 -6.67
CA ILE A 429 -4.55 29.56 -6.59
C ILE A 429 -4.04 29.27 -5.19
N ASP A 430 -4.69 28.33 -4.50
CA ASP A 430 -4.25 27.91 -3.16
C ASP A 430 -3.03 26.99 -3.23
N MET A 431 -2.91 26.18 -4.29
CA MET A 431 -1.87 25.17 -4.42
C MET A 431 -1.41 24.96 -5.87
N PHE A 432 -0.11 25.11 -6.11
CA PHE A 432 0.52 24.69 -7.35
C PHE A 432 1.07 23.27 -7.20
N PHE A 433 0.65 22.33 -8.04
CA PHE A 433 1.20 20.98 -8.03
C PHE A 433 2.43 20.87 -8.94
N SER A 434 3.58 20.62 -8.33
CA SER A 434 4.78 20.20 -9.05
C SER A 434 5.01 18.70 -8.89
N HIS A 435 5.18 18.00 -10.01
CA HIS A 435 5.23 16.54 -10.03
C HIS A 435 5.85 15.96 -11.32
N THR A 436 6.18 14.67 -11.30
CA THR A 436 6.72 13.94 -12.48
C THR A 436 5.79 12.82 -12.94
N TRP A 437 5.51 12.75 -14.25
CA TRP A 437 4.71 11.67 -14.86
C TRP A 437 5.43 10.30 -14.89
N GLN A 438 6.74 10.26 -14.65
CA GLN A 438 7.49 9.00 -14.48
C GLN A 438 7.06 8.22 -13.23
N THR A 439 6.47 8.91 -12.24
CA THR A 439 5.94 8.27 -11.03
C THR A 439 4.50 7.82 -11.24
N PRO A 440 4.17 6.55 -10.93
CA PRO A 440 2.81 6.04 -11.10
C PRO A 440 1.76 6.90 -10.39
N GLY A 441 0.75 7.32 -11.14
CA GLY A 441 -0.31 8.21 -10.67
C GLY A 441 -1.10 7.73 -9.47
N ARG A 442 -1.30 6.41 -9.35
CA ARG A 442 -2.00 5.78 -8.23
C ARG A 442 -1.42 6.17 -6.86
N TRP A 443 -0.12 6.39 -6.78
CA TRP A 443 0.53 6.77 -5.53
C TRP A 443 0.31 8.26 -5.19
N LYS A 444 0.28 9.12 -6.23
CA LYS A 444 -0.09 10.54 -6.09
C LYS A 444 -1.55 10.66 -5.64
N TYR A 445 -2.44 9.91 -6.29
CA TYR A 445 -3.84 9.82 -5.91
C TYR A 445 -3.99 9.42 -4.43
N LEU A 446 -3.33 8.34 -3.99
CA LEU A 446 -3.46 7.88 -2.60
C LEU A 446 -3.01 8.93 -1.57
N VAL A 447 -1.87 9.59 -1.78
CA VAL A 447 -1.40 10.60 -0.81
C VAL A 447 -2.34 11.81 -0.74
N LEU A 448 -2.90 12.24 -1.88
CA LEU A 448 -3.87 13.33 -1.96
C LEU A 448 -5.24 12.93 -1.40
N LEU A 449 -5.63 11.66 -1.57
CA LEU A 449 -6.87 11.11 -1.00
C LEU A 449 -6.81 11.12 0.52
N PHE A 450 -5.68 10.75 1.14
CA PHE A 450 -5.53 10.87 2.60
C PHE A 450 -5.51 12.33 3.08
N GLU A 451 -4.92 13.24 2.30
CA GLU A 451 -4.90 14.66 2.67
C GLU A 451 -6.31 15.27 2.69
N THR A 452 -7.12 14.94 1.68
CA THR A 452 -8.49 15.44 1.52
C THR A 452 -9.51 14.67 2.37
N GLY A 453 -9.36 13.36 2.48
CA GLY A 453 -10.36 12.47 3.04
C GLY A 453 -10.18 12.12 4.51
N ARG A 454 -9.12 12.58 5.18
CA ARG A 454 -8.88 12.28 6.61
C ARG A 454 -10.07 12.60 7.53
N LEU A 455 -10.80 13.68 7.28
CA LEU A 455 -11.96 14.04 8.09
C LEU A 455 -13.16 13.17 7.78
N CYS A 456 -13.41 12.87 6.50
CA CYS A 456 -14.48 11.96 6.10
C CYS A 456 -14.25 10.54 6.62
N PHE A 457 -13.00 10.06 6.60
CA PHE A 457 -12.57 8.81 7.23
C PHE A 457 -12.93 8.80 8.72
N MET A 458 -12.55 9.86 9.45
CA MET A 458 -12.81 9.98 10.89
C MET A 458 -14.30 10.06 11.22
N VAL A 459 -15.06 10.91 10.53
CA VAL A 459 -16.50 11.08 10.76
C VAL A 459 -17.24 9.79 10.45
N ALA A 460 -16.91 9.11 9.34
CA ALA A 460 -17.53 7.83 9.00
C ALA A 460 -17.23 6.76 10.06
N TRP A 461 -16.00 6.70 10.57
CA TRP A 461 -15.64 5.83 11.68
C TRP A 461 -16.44 6.14 12.94
N VAL A 462 -16.47 7.41 13.38
CA VAL A 462 -17.20 7.82 14.60
C VAL A 462 -18.67 7.46 14.50
N VAL A 463 -19.32 7.76 13.37
CA VAL A 463 -20.74 7.46 13.16
C VAL A 463 -20.98 5.96 13.18
N ALA A 464 -20.21 5.16 12.44
CA ALA A 464 -20.41 3.72 12.37
C ALA A 464 -20.09 3.03 13.70
N ALA A 465 -18.94 3.34 14.30
CA ALA A 465 -18.53 2.77 15.58
C ALA A 465 -19.51 3.17 16.70
N GLY A 466 -19.92 4.43 16.76
CA GLY A 466 -20.90 4.91 17.74
C GLY A 466 -22.28 4.28 17.56
N THR A 467 -22.76 4.18 16.33
CA THR A 467 -24.05 3.52 16.02
C THR A 467 -24.00 2.05 16.39
N MET A 468 -22.93 1.34 16.01
CA MET A 468 -22.78 -0.07 16.33
C MET A 468 -22.64 -0.30 17.84
N THR A 469 -21.90 0.57 18.54
CA THR A 469 -21.82 0.55 20.01
C THR A 469 -23.21 0.64 20.63
N LEU A 470 -24.04 1.59 20.17
CA LEU A 470 -25.42 1.76 20.64
C LEU A 470 -26.27 0.52 20.35
N LEU A 471 -26.20 -0.03 19.14
CA LEU A 471 -26.95 -1.23 18.76
C LEU A 471 -26.58 -2.45 19.61
N CYS A 472 -25.29 -2.64 19.91
CA CYS A 472 -24.83 -3.70 20.79
C CYS A 472 -25.29 -3.48 22.24
N LEU A 473 -25.29 -2.24 22.74
CA LEU A 473 -25.80 -1.90 24.09
C LEU A 473 -27.30 -2.15 24.20
N LEU A 474 -28.07 -1.85 23.16
CA LEU A 474 -29.51 -2.11 23.08
C LEU A 474 -29.86 -3.60 22.88
N GLY A 475 -28.87 -4.46 22.65
CA GLY A 475 -29.09 -5.89 22.37
C GLY A 475 -29.69 -6.16 20.99
N ALA A 476 -29.63 -5.20 20.06
CA ALA A 476 -30.13 -5.36 18.69
C ALA A 476 -29.19 -6.22 17.81
N VAL A 477 -27.94 -6.40 18.25
CA VAL A 477 -26.90 -7.17 17.57
C VAL A 477 -26.41 -8.27 18.50
N PRO A 478 -26.27 -9.53 18.02
CA PRO A 478 -25.82 -10.64 18.86
C PRO A 478 -24.38 -10.44 19.32
N LEU A 479 -24.07 -10.83 20.56
CA LEU A 479 -22.74 -10.77 21.15
C LEU A 479 -22.28 -12.21 21.48
N PRO A 480 -21.72 -12.94 20.50
CA PRO A 480 -21.55 -14.38 20.59
C PRO A 480 -20.40 -14.85 21.49
N PHE A 481 -19.49 -13.97 21.94
CA PHE A 481 -18.38 -14.37 22.81
C PHE A 481 -18.67 -13.99 24.24
N GLU A 482 -18.44 -14.91 25.16
CA GLU A 482 -18.72 -14.72 26.57
C GLU A 482 -17.47 -14.95 27.42
N PRO A 483 -16.38 -14.17 27.23
CA PRO A 483 -15.21 -14.27 28.08
C PRO A 483 -15.51 -13.83 29.51
N THR A 484 -14.94 -14.56 30.47
CA THR A 484 -14.89 -14.14 31.87
C THR A 484 -13.75 -13.15 32.03
N ILE A 485 -14.07 -11.94 32.48
CA ILE A 485 -13.09 -10.87 32.67
C ILE A 485 -13.07 -10.47 34.14
N GLN A 486 -11.86 -10.28 34.67
CA GLN A 486 -11.62 -9.74 36.00
C GLN A 486 -11.00 -8.34 35.88
N ILE A 487 -11.74 -7.31 36.31
CA ILE A 487 -11.27 -5.92 36.35
C ILE A 487 -11.68 -5.31 37.68
N LEU A 488 -10.70 -4.89 38.48
CA LEU A 488 -10.93 -4.38 39.84
C LEU A 488 -11.76 -5.37 40.66
N ASP A 489 -12.89 -4.91 41.20
CA ASP A 489 -13.83 -5.67 42.02
C ASP A 489 -14.88 -6.43 41.18
N PHE A 490 -14.83 -6.34 39.84
CA PHE A 490 -15.77 -7.02 38.94
C PHE A 490 -15.15 -8.29 38.37
N GLU A 491 -15.82 -9.41 38.60
CA GLU A 491 -15.54 -10.70 38.01
C GLU A 491 -16.84 -11.24 37.42
N GLY A 492 -16.87 -11.46 36.11
CA GLY A 492 -18.10 -11.88 35.45
C GLY A 492 -17.92 -12.15 33.97
N VAL A 493 -18.94 -12.81 33.41
CA VAL A 493 -19.04 -13.09 31.98
C VAL A 493 -19.43 -11.80 31.25
N THR A 494 -18.65 -11.45 30.23
CA THR A 494 -18.80 -10.19 29.47
C THR A 494 -19.11 -10.49 28.00
N PRO A 495 -20.38 -10.43 27.57
CA PRO A 495 -20.74 -10.77 26.19
C PRO A 495 -20.16 -9.74 25.20
N THR A 496 -19.37 -10.16 24.22
CA THR A 496 -18.66 -9.30 23.26
C THR A 496 -18.76 -9.84 21.81
N GLY A 497 -18.43 -8.99 20.84
CA GLY A 497 -18.48 -9.29 19.40
C GLY A 497 -17.46 -8.45 18.62
N PRO A 498 -17.25 -8.70 17.32
CA PRO A 498 -16.29 -7.95 16.50
C PRO A 498 -16.91 -6.79 15.71
N TRP A 499 -18.16 -6.42 16.02
CA TRP A 499 -19.01 -5.63 15.14
C TRP A 499 -18.59 -4.17 15.02
N ILE A 500 -18.18 -3.52 16.10
CA ILE A 500 -17.70 -2.14 16.14
C ILE A 500 -16.39 -2.03 15.36
N MET A 501 -15.51 -3.03 15.46
CA MET A 501 -14.28 -3.07 14.68
C MET A 501 -14.53 -3.30 13.19
N LEU A 502 -15.37 -4.27 12.83
CA LEU A 502 -15.70 -4.55 11.42
C LEU A 502 -16.43 -3.37 10.77
N SER A 503 -17.47 -2.86 11.40
CA SER A 503 -18.26 -1.74 10.87
C SER A 503 -17.44 -0.45 10.82
N GLY A 504 -16.63 -0.16 11.85
CA GLY A 504 -15.73 0.98 11.90
C GLY A 504 -14.71 0.97 10.77
N THR A 505 -14.04 -0.16 10.54
CA THR A 505 -13.05 -0.29 9.46
C THR A 505 -13.67 -0.11 8.08
N VAL A 506 -14.81 -0.76 7.82
CA VAL A 506 -15.52 -0.64 6.53
C VAL A 506 -15.96 0.81 6.30
N ALA A 507 -16.58 1.45 7.28
CA ALA A 507 -17.04 2.83 7.19
C ALA A 507 -15.87 3.81 6.98
N SER A 508 -14.74 3.58 7.63
CA SER A 508 -13.53 4.41 7.49
C SER A 508 -13.01 4.41 6.05
N VAL A 509 -12.93 3.22 5.43
CA VAL A 509 -12.50 3.05 4.04
C VAL A 509 -13.51 3.68 3.08
N LEU A 510 -14.81 3.44 3.28
CA LEU A 510 -15.86 4.04 2.45
C LEU A 510 -15.85 5.57 2.57
N GLY A 511 -15.71 6.12 3.78
CA GLY A 511 -15.61 7.55 4.02
C GLY A 511 -14.39 8.19 3.34
N LEU A 512 -13.25 7.50 3.31
CA LEU A 512 -12.06 7.96 2.59
C LEU A 512 -12.28 7.99 1.08
N VAL A 513 -12.81 6.91 0.50
CA VAL A 513 -13.06 6.79 -0.94
C VAL A 513 -14.18 7.72 -1.42
N ALA A 514 -15.19 7.96 -0.59
CA ALA A 514 -16.28 8.88 -0.88
C ALA A 514 -15.89 10.36 -0.69
N SER A 515 -14.75 10.65 -0.05
CA SER A 515 -14.34 12.01 0.28
C SER A 515 -14.25 13.00 -0.91
N PRO A 516 -13.87 12.60 -2.15
CA PRO A 516 -13.90 13.51 -3.32
C PRO A 516 -15.31 13.94 -3.75
N TYR A 517 -16.35 13.23 -3.29
CA TYR A 517 -17.75 13.50 -3.57
C TYR A 517 -18.50 14.07 -2.37
N ALA A 518 -17.87 14.10 -1.18
CA ALA A 518 -18.48 14.63 0.01
C ALA A 518 -18.80 16.14 -0.14
N PRO A 519 -19.86 16.65 0.51
CA PRO A 519 -20.19 18.07 0.48
C PRO A 519 -19.06 18.91 1.09
N SER A 520 -19.00 20.19 0.68
CA SER A 520 -17.99 21.17 1.14
C SER A 520 -18.11 21.53 2.62
N LEU A 521 -19.21 21.16 3.28
CA LEU A 521 -19.49 21.42 4.70
C LEU A 521 -18.38 20.94 5.65
N LEU A 522 -17.72 19.84 5.32
CA LEU A 522 -16.67 19.26 6.16
C LEU A 522 -15.30 19.94 5.98
N GLN A 523 -14.99 20.42 4.78
CA GLN A 523 -13.68 21.02 4.49
C GLN A 523 -13.75 21.87 3.21
N ARG A 524 -13.21 23.10 3.27
CA ARG A 524 -13.07 23.96 2.09
C ARG A 524 -12.24 23.26 1.00
N ASP A 525 -12.77 23.23 -0.21
CA ASP A 525 -12.05 22.69 -1.37
C ASP A 525 -10.97 23.69 -1.80
N LYS A 526 -9.77 23.17 -2.12
CA LYS A 526 -8.62 24.01 -2.46
C LYS A 526 -8.59 24.24 -3.96
N ALA A 527 -8.35 25.49 -4.37
CA ALA A 527 -8.08 25.85 -5.76
C ALA A 527 -6.66 25.41 -6.13
N CYS A 528 -6.53 24.57 -7.15
CA CYS A 528 -5.26 23.99 -7.54
C CYS A 528 -4.90 24.29 -8.99
N PHE A 529 -3.61 24.50 -9.24
CA PHE A 529 -3.03 24.44 -10.57
C PHE A 529 -2.48 23.03 -10.84
N LEU A 530 -2.90 22.46 -11.96
CA LEU A 530 -2.37 21.21 -12.50
C LEU A 530 -2.17 21.38 -14.00
N ASP A 531 -0.92 21.33 -14.44
CA ASP A 531 -0.47 21.46 -15.85
C ASP A 531 -1.41 20.79 -16.85
N LYS A 532 -1.78 19.53 -16.61
CA LYS A 532 -2.63 18.70 -17.48
C LYS A 532 -4.03 19.28 -17.77
N VAL A 533 -4.57 20.12 -16.89
CA VAL A 533 -5.96 20.63 -16.96
C VAL A 533 -5.99 22.15 -17.09
N CYS A 534 -5.02 22.82 -16.48
CA CYS A 534 -4.90 24.26 -16.45
C CYS A 534 -4.07 24.83 -17.62
N ILE A 535 -3.47 23.99 -18.46
CA ILE A 535 -2.85 24.33 -19.75
C ILE A 535 -3.55 23.53 -20.86
N HIS A 536 -3.86 24.17 -21.99
CA HIS A 536 -4.52 23.52 -23.12
C HIS A 536 -3.55 22.49 -23.75
N GLN A 537 -4.03 21.27 -24.02
CA GLN A 537 -3.16 20.13 -24.38
C GLN A 537 -3.20 19.74 -25.87
N GLU A 538 -3.98 20.44 -26.70
CA GLU A 538 -4.12 20.15 -28.14
C GLU A 538 -3.77 21.36 -29.02
N ASP A 539 -4.39 22.51 -28.77
CA ASP A 539 -4.10 23.79 -29.45
C ASP A 539 -2.66 24.26 -29.13
N PRO A 540 -1.76 24.30 -30.13
CA PRO A 540 -0.37 24.68 -29.93
C PRO A 540 -0.18 26.11 -29.42
N GLU A 541 -1.01 27.06 -29.85
CA GLU A 541 -0.89 28.47 -29.48
C GLU A 541 -1.28 28.66 -28.01
N LEU A 542 -2.42 28.12 -27.61
CA LEU A 542 -2.87 28.18 -26.21
C LEU A 542 -1.95 27.38 -25.28
N MET A 543 -1.40 26.26 -25.74
CA MET A 543 -0.42 25.48 -24.99
C MET A 543 0.86 26.29 -24.75
N HIS A 544 1.41 26.90 -25.81
CA HIS A 544 2.60 27.73 -25.72
C HIS A 544 2.38 28.94 -24.80
N ARG A 545 1.28 29.69 -24.98
CA ARG A 545 0.91 30.81 -24.11
C ARG A 545 0.75 30.39 -22.65
N GLY A 546 0.16 29.22 -22.39
CA GLY A 546 0.02 28.65 -21.05
C GLY A 546 1.37 28.29 -20.41
N MET A 547 2.32 27.76 -21.18
CA MET A 547 3.67 27.44 -20.72
C MET A 547 4.50 28.72 -20.43
N CYS A 548 4.48 29.70 -21.33
CA CYS A 548 5.10 31.01 -21.11
C CYS A 548 4.50 31.73 -19.89
N GLY A 549 3.23 31.47 -19.61
CA GLY A 549 2.50 31.99 -18.47
C GLY A 549 2.79 31.33 -17.11
N LEU A 550 3.64 30.30 -17.03
CA LEU A 550 3.85 29.55 -15.79
C LEU A 550 4.32 30.41 -14.62
N GLY A 551 5.11 31.46 -14.88
CA GLY A 551 5.56 32.38 -13.85
C GLY A 551 4.43 33.13 -13.15
N VAL A 552 3.34 33.44 -13.86
CA VAL A 552 2.15 34.07 -13.26
C VAL A 552 1.46 33.08 -12.33
N PHE A 553 1.27 31.83 -12.76
CA PHE A 553 0.69 30.77 -11.93
C PHE A 553 1.49 30.54 -10.65
N LEU A 554 2.83 30.52 -10.75
CA LEU A 554 3.71 30.40 -9.58
C LEU A 554 3.58 31.62 -8.65
N ARG A 555 3.52 32.84 -9.18
CA ARG A 555 3.40 34.08 -8.40
C ARG A 555 2.07 34.19 -7.65
N ILE A 556 0.96 33.77 -8.26
CA ILE A 556 -0.38 33.85 -7.62
C ILE A 556 -0.68 32.65 -6.70
N SER A 557 0.20 31.64 -6.67
CA SER A 557 0.02 30.44 -5.86
C SER A 557 0.47 30.66 -4.41
N LYS A 558 -0.41 30.36 -3.45
CA LYS A 558 -0.11 30.49 -2.01
C LYS A 558 0.85 29.39 -1.49
N GLU A 559 0.84 28.21 -2.11
CA GLU A 559 1.65 27.06 -1.73
C GLU A 559 2.17 26.32 -2.98
N LEU A 560 3.47 26.01 -3.02
CA LEU A 560 4.03 25.05 -3.95
C LEU A 560 4.03 23.66 -3.31
N ARG A 561 3.21 22.76 -3.86
CA ARG A 561 3.10 21.38 -3.41
C ARG A 561 3.89 20.46 -4.32
N VAL A 562 4.99 19.96 -3.80
CA VAL A 562 5.87 19.05 -4.53
C VAL A 562 5.53 17.59 -4.18
N LEU A 563 4.99 16.86 -5.15
CA LEU A 563 4.74 15.42 -5.05
C LEU A 563 5.99 14.66 -5.47
N TRP A 564 6.96 14.60 -4.56
CA TRP A 564 8.30 14.13 -4.89
C TRP A 564 8.42 12.59 -4.83
N SER A 565 9.33 12.07 -5.66
CA SER A 565 9.73 10.68 -5.78
C SER A 565 11.19 10.60 -6.22
N ALA A 566 11.73 9.39 -6.40
CA ALA A 566 13.11 9.21 -6.88
C ALA A 566 13.39 9.88 -8.24
N ALA A 567 12.38 9.94 -9.10
CA ALA A 567 12.46 10.49 -10.45
C ALA A 567 12.12 12.00 -10.51
N TYR A 568 11.94 12.66 -9.37
CA TYR A 568 11.51 14.06 -9.36
C TYR A 568 12.67 15.02 -9.66
N PHE A 569 13.79 14.88 -8.95
CA PHE A 569 14.96 15.76 -9.13
C PHE A 569 15.76 15.47 -10.40
N THR A 570 15.41 14.42 -11.14
CA THR A 570 16.01 14.08 -12.44
C THR A 570 15.35 14.84 -13.61
N ARG A 571 14.38 15.73 -13.34
CA ARG A 571 13.66 16.51 -14.35
C ARG A 571 13.92 18.01 -14.21
N LEU A 572 14.25 18.66 -15.32
CA LEU A 572 14.65 20.07 -15.36
C LEU A 572 13.52 20.99 -14.91
N TRP A 573 12.35 20.83 -15.53
CA TRP A 573 11.12 21.54 -15.17
C TRP A 573 10.80 21.46 -13.68
N CYS A 574 10.93 20.28 -13.06
CA CYS A 574 10.60 20.08 -11.65
C CYS A 574 11.55 20.83 -10.70
N VAL A 575 12.83 20.95 -11.05
CA VAL A 575 13.82 21.73 -10.27
C VAL A 575 13.63 23.22 -10.51
N PHE A 576 13.41 23.61 -11.77
CA PHE A 576 13.11 24.98 -12.16
C PHE A 576 11.87 25.52 -11.43
N GLU A 577 10.76 24.79 -11.40
CA GLU A 577 9.52 25.21 -10.72
C GLU A 577 9.74 25.54 -9.23
N ILE A 578 10.55 24.74 -8.52
CA ILE A 578 10.86 25.00 -7.11
C ILE A 578 11.70 26.28 -6.97
N ALA A 579 12.74 26.41 -7.79
CA ALA A 579 13.61 27.57 -7.76
C ALA A 579 12.86 28.86 -8.13
N ALA A 580 12.11 28.82 -9.23
CA ALA A 580 11.25 29.88 -9.74
C ALA A 580 10.22 30.32 -8.69
N TYR A 581 9.50 29.37 -8.07
CA TYR A 581 8.53 29.69 -7.02
C TYR A 581 9.18 30.40 -5.84
N ARG A 582 10.38 29.98 -5.43
CA ARG A 582 11.08 30.60 -4.30
C ARG A 582 11.55 32.02 -4.59
N VAL A 583 12.01 32.27 -5.82
CA VAL A 583 12.37 33.63 -6.26
C VAL A 583 11.15 34.54 -6.31
N LEU A 584 10.03 34.05 -6.84
CA LEU A 584 8.78 34.81 -6.95
C LEU A 584 8.08 35.01 -5.61
N ASN A 585 8.15 34.01 -4.72
CA ASN A 585 7.48 34.00 -3.43
C ASN A 585 8.48 33.67 -2.30
N PRO A 586 9.35 34.61 -1.87
CA PRO A 586 10.27 34.39 -0.77
C PRO A 586 9.63 33.91 0.55
N PRO A 587 8.47 34.46 0.99
CA PRO A 587 7.75 33.93 2.15
C PRO A 587 6.81 32.76 1.81
N GLY A 588 6.72 32.38 0.52
CA GLY A 588 5.81 31.37 0.01
C GLY A 588 6.13 29.99 0.57
N ARG A 589 5.08 29.20 0.83
CA ARG A 589 5.24 27.88 1.45
C ARG A 589 5.59 26.81 0.41
N VAL A 590 6.75 26.17 0.55
CA VAL A 590 7.11 24.97 -0.24
C VAL A 590 6.92 23.71 0.61
N VAL A 591 6.03 22.82 0.17
CA VAL A 591 5.69 21.58 0.88
C VAL A 591 6.13 20.36 0.07
N LEU A 592 7.18 19.68 0.55
CA LEU A 592 7.63 18.39 0.01
C LEU A 592 6.77 17.25 0.57
N THR A 593 5.91 16.67 -0.26
CA THR A 593 5.06 15.53 0.11
C THR A 593 5.56 14.26 -0.56
N PRO A 594 6.14 13.30 0.19
CA PRO A 594 6.61 12.05 -0.40
C PRO A 594 5.43 11.21 -0.89
N VAL A 595 5.48 10.80 -2.15
CA VAL A 595 4.43 10.01 -2.79
C VAL A 595 4.27 8.63 -2.15
N CYS A 596 5.31 8.10 -1.49
CA CYS A 596 5.25 6.83 -0.77
C CYS A 596 4.38 6.86 0.50
N VAL A 597 4.13 8.04 1.09
CA VAL A 597 3.38 8.17 2.34
C VAL A 597 1.96 7.61 2.19
N GLY A 598 1.33 7.79 1.03
CA GLY A 598 -0.03 7.31 0.79
C GLY A 598 -0.17 5.79 0.99
N TRP A 599 0.69 5.00 0.38
CA TRP A 599 0.61 3.53 0.51
C TRP A 599 1.19 3.01 1.82
N VAL A 600 2.19 3.69 2.39
CA VAL A 600 2.67 3.37 3.74
C VAL A 600 1.56 3.56 4.78
N MET A 601 0.71 4.58 4.61
CA MET A 601 -0.46 4.76 5.48
C MET A 601 -1.46 3.61 5.36
N VAL A 602 -1.72 3.12 4.14
CA VAL A 602 -2.55 1.92 3.94
C VAL A 602 -1.95 0.72 4.68
N LEU A 603 -0.64 0.49 4.54
CA LEU A 603 0.02 -0.62 5.21
C LEU A 603 -0.05 -0.49 6.74
N LEU A 604 0.19 0.71 7.28
CA LEU A 604 0.07 0.98 8.72
C LEU A 604 -1.37 0.78 9.24
N LEU A 605 -2.39 1.16 8.48
CA LEU A 605 -3.79 0.91 8.83
C LEU A 605 -4.10 -0.59 8.85
N VAL A 606 -3.62 -1.35 7.86
CA VAL A 606 -3.77 -2.81 7.83
C VAL A 606 -3.05 -3.47 9.01
N CYS A 607 -1.81 -3.06 9.31
CA CYS A 607 -1.07 -3.54 10.48
C CYS A 607 -1.80 -3.22 11.79
N SER A 608 -2.38 -2.03 11.89
CA SER A 608 -3.18 -1.61 13.05
C SER A 608 -4.43 -2.47 13.21
N CYS A 609 -5.19 -2.69 12.14
CA CYS A 609 -6.38 -3.56 12.15
C CYS A 609 -6.00 -5.00 12.53
N PHE A 610 -4.92 -5.54 11.96
CA PHE A 610 -4.43 -6.88 12.26
C PHE A 610 -4.05 -7.01 13.73
N LEU A 611 -3.23 -6.10 14.25
CA LEU A 611 -2.81 -6.09 15.65
C LEU A 611 -4.02 -6.00 16.60
N SER A 612 -4.95 -5.07 16.35
CA SER A 612 -6.17 -4.93 17.14
C SER A 612 -7.05 -6.19 17.10
N SER A 613 -7.16 -6.83 15.93
CA SER A 613 -7.92 -8.08 15.79
C SER A 613 -7.29 -9.22 16.58
N VAL A 614 -5.97 -9.38 16.51
CA VAL A 614 -5.25 -10.42 17.26
C VAL A 614 -5.37 -10.17 18.76
N LEU A 615 -5.18 -8.93 19.23
CA LEU A 615 -5.30 -8.59 20.65
C LEU A 615 -6.73 -8.82 21.18
N TRP A 616 -7.74 -8.50 20.38
CA TRP A 616 -9.14 -8.79 20.72
C TRP A 616 -9.42 -10.30 20.79
N ILE A 617 -8.95 -11.09 19.82
CA ILE A 617 -9.08 -12.57 19.87
C ILE A 617 -8.37 -13.15 21.10
N VAL A 618 -7.19 -12.63 21.44
CA VAL A 618 -6.46 -13.03 22.64
C VAL A 618 -7.26 -12.72 23.90
N SER A 619 -7.93 -11.57 23.96
CA SER A 619 -8.78 -11.22 25.11
C SER A 619 -9.98 -12.14 25.31
N ILE A 620 -10.43 -12.83 24.26
CA ILE A 620 -11.56 -13.78 24.33
C ILE A 620 -11.12 -15.19 24.72
N THR A 621 -9.90 -15.57 24.33
CA THR A 621 -9.41 -16.95 24.45
C THR A 621 -8.60 -17.22 25.71
N ASP A 622 -8.29 -16.18 26.49
CA ASP A 622 -7.46 -16.18 27.72
C ASP A 622 -6.06 -16.84 27.54
N ARG A 623 -5.65 -17.10 26.29
CA ARG A 623 -4.38 -17.71 25.93
C ARG A 623 -3.42 -16.66 25.39
N VAL A 624 -2.79 -15.92 26.29
CA VAL A 624 -1.72 -14.99 25.92
C VAL A 624 -0.39 -15.74 25.87
N THR A 625 0.11 -16.02 24.67
CA THR A 625 1.50 -16.47 24.49
C THR A 625 2.35 -15.33 23.94
N PHE A 626 3.59 -15.21 24.41
CA PHE A 626 4.57 -14.25 23.87
C PHE A 626 4.69 -14.36 22.33
N LEU A 627 4.58 -15.58 21.79
CA LEU A 627 4.58 -15.84 20.36
C LEU A 627 3.43 -15.15 19.62
N VAL A 628 2.22 -15.12 20.20
CA VAL A 628 1.04 -14.49 19.59
C VAL A 628 1.19 -12.98 19.57
N LEU A 629 1.66 -12.38 20.68
CA LEU A 629 1.93 -10.94 20.74
C LEU A 629 3.02 -10.52 19.75
N PHE A 630 4.10 -11.32 19.65
CA PHE A 630 5.17 -11.09 18.67
C PHE A 630 4.67 -11.22 17.22
N ALA A 631 3.86 -12.23 16.93
CA ALA A 631 3.25 -12.42 15.62
C ALA A 631 2.33 -11.23 15.26
N ALA A 632 1.57 -10.69 16.23
CA ALA A 632 0.67 -9.55 16.04
C ALA A 632 1.40 -8.27 15.60
N VAL A 633 2.59 -8.01 16.17
CA VAL A 633 3.40 -6.83 15.81
C VAL A 633 4.30 -7.07 14.61
N SER A 634 4.59 -8.33 14.24
CA SER A 634 5.53 -8.67 13.16
C SER A 634 5.31 -7.96 11.81
N PRO A 635 4.08 -7.62 11.36
CA PRO A 635 3.91 -6.87 10.11
C PRO A 635 4.55 -5.47 10.14
N PHE A 636 4.77 -4.88 11.32
CA PHE A 636 5.46 -3.59 11.46
C PHE A 636 6.94 -3.65 11.04
N TYR A 637 7.57 -4.83 11.02
CA TYR A 637 8.92 -5.00 10.50
C TYR A 637 9.03 -4.59 9.02
N VAL A 638 8.06 -5.04 8.20
CA VAL A 638 8.02 -4.73 6.76
C VAL A 638 7.83 -3.23 6.57
N VAL A 639 6.92 -2.63 7.34
CA VAL A 639 6.69 -1.18 7.32
C VAL A 639 7.95 -0.42 7.71
N ALA A 640 8.66 -0.86 8.75
CA ALA A 640 9.87 -0.21 9.24
C ALA A 640 10.95 -0.18 8.16
N HIS A 641 11.15 -1.30 7.47
CA HIS A 641 12.12 -1.41 6.39
C HIS A 641 11.80 -0.46 5.23
N VAL A 642 10.54 -0.44 4.79
CA VAL A 642 10.05 0.45 3.73
C VAL A 642 10.26 1.92 4.11
N LEU A 643 9.84 2.32 5.31
CA LEU A 643 9.95 3.70 5.79
C LEU A 643 11.41 4.16 5.87
N ARG A 644 12.28 3.33 6.47
CA ARG A 644 13.72 3.59 6.54
C ARG A 644 14.32 3.80 5.16
N LYS A 645 14.04 2.88 4.22
CA LYS A 645 14.52 2.99 2.84
C LYS A 645 14.04 4.28 2.18
N SER A 646 12.78 4.64 2.38
CA SER A 646 12.22 5.87 1.81
C SER A 646 12.81 7.14 2.42
N PHE A 647 13.02 7.19 3.74
CA PHE A 647 13.60 8.36 4.40
C PHE A 647 15.06 8.56 4.00
N ARG A 648 15.85 7.49 3.87
CA ARG A 648 17.23 7.56 3.37
C ARG A 648 17.29 8.00 1.91
N LEU A 649 16.46 7.42 1.04
CA LEU A 649 16.42 7.78 -0.37
C LEU A 649 16.13 9.28 -0.54
N ARG A 650 15.22 9.83 0.28
CA ARG A 650 14.94 11.26 0.31
C ARG A 650 16.18 12.10 0.62
N GLN A 651 16.90 11.75 1.69
CA GLN A 651 18.09 12.49 2.11
C GLN A 651 19.20 12.41 1.06
N SER A 652 19.40 11.22 0.47
CA SER A 652 20.36 11.02 -0.63
C SER A 652 20.05 11.95 -1.80
N LEU A 653 18.81 11.94 -2.30
CA LEU A 653 18.45 12.70 -3.50
C LEU A 653 18.53 14.22 -3.32
N ILE A 654 18.24 14.73 -2.12
CA ILE A 654 18.45 16.15 -1.83
C ILE A 654 19.94 16.45 -1.69
N SER A 655 20.74 15.51 -1.17
CA SER A 655 22.19 15.65 -1.17
C SER A 655 22.78 15.62 -2.58
N ASP A 656 22.22 14.82 -3.48
CA ASP A 656 22.64 14.71 -4.88
C ASP A 656 22.46 16.04 -5.64
N LEU A 657 21.61 16.95 -5.14
CA LEU A 657 21.50 18.32 -5.68
C LEU A 657 22.81 19.13 -5.59
N GLU A 658 23.76 18.72 -4.75
CA GLU A 658 25.11 19.30 -4.69
C GLU A 658 25.87 19.19 -6.01
N HIS A 659 25.65 18.10 -6.74
CA HIS A 659 26.27 17.81 -8.02
C HIS A 659 25.27 17.96 -9.17
N PHE A 660 24.14 18.64 -8.93
CA PHE A 660 23.12 18.86 -9.95
C PHE A 660 23.71 19.59 -11.15
N ASP A 661 23.52 19.05 -12.36
CA ASP A 661 24.05 19.62 -13.58
C ASP A 661 22.97 19.70 -14.66
N LEU A 662 22.89 20.81 -15.38
CA LEU A 662 21.82 21.10 -16.34
C LEU A 662 21.83 20.13 -17.54
N ASP A 663 23.01 19.69 -17.96
CA ASP A 663 23.15 18.81 -19.13
C ASP A 663 22.87 17.35 -18.84
N SER A 664 22.96 16.95 -17.57
CA SER A 664 22.70 15.57 -17.11
C SER A 664 21.22 15.23 -16.94
N VAL A 665 20.33 16.22 -17.08
CA VAL A 665 18.93 16.13 -16.67
C VAL A 665 18.03 15.65 -17.81
N ALA A 666 17.12 14.71 -17.49
CA ALA A 666 16.26 14.09 -18.49
C ALA A 666 15.23 15.09 -19.05
N CYS A 667 15.27 15.31 -20.36
CA CYS A 667 14.27 16.06 -21.13
C CYS A 667 13.52 15.08 -22.05
N ARG A 668 12.18 15.13 -22.05
CA ARG A 668 11.36 14.25 -22.90
C ARG A 668 11.16 14.83 -24.30
N VAL A 669 11.28 16.16 -24.43
CA VAL A 669 11.23 16.93 -25.68
C VAL A 669 12.43 17.88 -25.66
N ALA A 670 13.22 17.93 -26.75
CA ALA A 670 14.41 18.76 -26.81
C ALA A 670 14.09 20.26 -26.77
N ALA A 671 13.01 20.69 -27.44
CA ALA A 671 12.55 22.07 -27.44
C ALA A 671 12.16 22.62 -26.04
N ASP A 672 11.72 21.74 -25.12
CA ASP A 672 11.46 22.14 -23.73
C ASP A 672 12.74 22.51 -22.97
N LYS A 673 13.89 21.94 -23.37
CA LYS A 673 15.19 22.25 -22.76
C LYS A 673 15.56 23.69 -23.11
N ASP A 674 15.52 24.04 -24.38
CA ASP A 674 15.90 25.38 -24.86
C ASP A 674 15.03 26.47 -24.19
N PHE A 675 13.72 26.24 -24.13
CA PHE A 675 12.79 27.14 -23.45
C PHE A 675 13.11 27.35 -21.97
N VAL A 676 13.36 26.27 -21.21
CA VAL A 676 13.68 26.39 -19.78
C VAL A 676 15.06 27.02 -19.58
N HIS A 677 16.01 26.78 -20.48
CA HIS A 677 17.31 27.43 -20.46
C HIS A 677 17.18 28.95 -20.66
N ASP A 678 16.37 29.40 -21.60
CA ASP A 678 16.10 30.82 -21.82
C ASP A 678 15.44 31.45 -20.59
N ALA A 679 14.43 30.79 -20.02
CA ALA A 679 13.78 31.24 -18.78
C ALA A 679 14.75 31.28 -17.59
N ILE A 680 15.69 30.33 -17.50
CA ILE A 680 16.74 30.34 -16.47
C ILE A 680 17.64 31.56 -16.64
N ILE A 681 18.10 31.86 -17.85
CA ILE A 681 18.96 33.01 -18.14
C ILE A 681 18.20 34.31 -17.81
N GLU A 682 16.94 34.40 -18.21
CA GLU A 682 16.11 35.57 -17.94
C GLU A 682 15.92 35.80 -16.42
N TRP A 683 15.63 34.76 -15.64
CA TRP A 683 15.25 34.91 -14.23
C TRP A 683 16.46 34.98 -13.29
N PHE A 684 17.49 34.17 -13.56
CA PHE A 684 18.67 34.01 -12.71
C PHE A 684 19.89 34.76 -13.27
N GLY A 685 19.80 35.32 -14.48
CA GLY A 685 20.86 36.07 -15.18
C GLY A 685 21.86 35.19 -15.91
N SER A 686 22.09 33.96 -15.46
CA SER A 686 22.92 32.97 -16.14
C SER A 686 22.62 31.56 -15.66
N THR A 687 22.95 30.56 -16.47
CA THR A 687 22.89 29.14 -16.10
C THR A 687 23.76 28.81 -14.89
N ASN A 688 24.94 29.44 -14.78
CA ASN A 688 25.85 29.28 -13.63
C ASN A 688 25.25 29.84 -12.33
N ALA A 689 24.59 30.99 -12.37
CA ALA A 689 23.92 31.56 -11.19
C ALA A 689 22.78 30.66 -10.70
N PHE A 690 22.01 30.07 -11.63
CA PHE A 690 21.00 29.08 -11.31
C PHE A 690 21.59 27.82 -10.67
N LEU A 691 22.66 27.26 -11.25
CA LEU A 691 23.35 26.09 -10.69
C LEU A 691 23.87 26.37 -9.27
N GLN A 692 24.48 27.52 -9.03
CA GLN A 692 24.94 27.92 -7.70
C GLN A 692 23.78 28.03 -6.70
N TYR A 693 22.65 28.61 -7.12
CA TYR A 693 21.45 28.72 -6.29
C TYR A 693 20.86 27.34 -5.93
N VAL A 694 20.74 26.43 -6.91
CA VAL A 694 20.22 25.07 -6.72
C VAL A 694 21.14 24.26 -5.80
N ARG A 695 22.45 24.25 -6.07
CA ARG A 695 23.46 23.50 -5.31
C ARG A 695 23.65 24.06 -3.88
N GLY A 696 23.44 25.36 -3.70
CA GLY A 696 23.63 26.09 -2.43
C GLY A 696 22.34 26.29 -1.65
N ASP A 697 21.69 27.44 -1.86
CA ASP A 697 20.59 27.95 -1.02
C ASP A 697 19.38 27.04 -1.04
N LEU A 698 18.95 26.62 -2.24
CA LEU A 698 17.77 25.78 -2.39
C LEU A 698 17.99 24.42 -1.72
N ARG A 699 19.13 23.77 -1.95
CA ARG A 699 19.49 22.51 -1.30
C ARG A 699 19.46 22.63 0.22
N ARG A 700 20.11 23.66 0.79
CA ARG A 700 20.13 23.88 2.26
C ARG A 700 18.72 24.04 2.80
N GLU A 701 17.87 24.77 2.09
CA GLU A 701 16.48 24.91 2.49
C GLU A 701 15.74 23.57 2.45
N LEU A 702 15.83 22.81 1.35
CA LEU A 702 15.15 21.52 1.20
C LEU A 702 15.62 20.50 2.24
N LEU A 703 16.91 20.49 2.60
CA LEU A 703 17.45 19.68 3.70
C LEU A 703 16.85 20.09 5.05
N SER A 704 16.79 21.39 5.34
CA SER A 704 16.18 21.90 6.58
C SER A 704 14.68 21.59 6.65
N ALA A 705 13.97 21.68 5.52
CA ALA A 705 12.58 21.31 5.38
C ALA A 705 12.37 19.79 5.59
N THR A 706 13.37 18.97 5.21
CA THR A 706 13.32 17.52 5.36
C THR A 706 13.40 17.09 6.83
N LEU A 707 14.26 17.74 7.63
CA LEU A 707 14.31 17.55 9.08
C LEU A 707 12.99 17.93 9.77
N ARG A 708 12.26 18.90 9.21
CA ARG A 708 10.95 19.36 9.73
C ARG A 708 9.76 18.53 9.23
N SER A 709 9.84 17.97 8.03
CA SER A 709 8.74 17.23 7.39
C SER A 709 8.54 15.85 8.00
N ARG A 710 7.80 15.81 9.09
CA ARG A 710 7.31 14.57 9.69
C ARG A 710 6.01 14.15 9.01
N ILE A 711 5.69 12.86 9.05
CA ILE A 711 4.34 12.39 8.73
C ILE A 711 3.33 13.24 9.53
N PRO A 712 2.29 13.80 8.89
CA PRO A 712 1.34 14.66 9.57
C PRO A 712 0.76 14.00 10.82
N ARG A 713 0.67 14.73 11.95
CA ARG A 713 0.09 14.20 13.20
C ARG A 713 -1.32 13.65 13.00
N ALA A 714 -2.09 14.28 12.12
CA ALA A 714 -3.42 13.82 11.74
C ALA A 714 -3.43 12.37 11.21
N TYR A 715 -2.39 11.94 10.48
CA TYR A 715 -2.31 10.57 9.96
C TYR A 715 -2.06 9.56 11.07
N VAL A 716 -1.29 9.92 12.11
CA VAL A 716 -1.07 9.06 13.28
C VAL A 716 -2.39 8.86 14.05
N VAL A 717 -3.25 9.89 14.10
CA VAL A 717 -4.61 9.77 14.68
C VAL A 717 -5.49 8.83 13.86
N LEU A 718 -5.36 8.78 12.52
CA LEU A 718 -6.09 7.79 11.71
C LEU A 718 -5.81 6.34 12.14
N LEU A 719 -4.56 6.07 12.57
CA LEU A 719 -4.14 4.75 13.01
C LEU A 719 -4.75 4.32 14.36
N SER A 720 -5.39 5.22 15.14
CA SER A 720 -6.02 4.83 16.40
C SER A 720 -7.43 4.28 16.25
N THR A 721 -8.02 4.33 15.05
CA THR A 721 -9.41 3.88 14.80
C THR A 721 -9.63 2.41 15.15
N ALA A 722 -8.77 1.50 14.69
CA ALA A 722 -8.90 0.07 14.99
C ALA A 722 -8.66 -0.26 16.48
N PRO A 723 -7.60 0.24 17.15
CA PRO A 723 -7.40 0.08 18.59
C PRO A 723 -8.59 0.58 19.43
N LEU A 724 -9.13 1.76 19.07
CA LEU A 724 -10.28 2.31 19.77
C LEU A 724 -11.53 1.47 19.54
N SER A 725 -11.79 1.00 18.32
CA SER A 725 -12.90 0.09 18.05
C SER A 725 -12.80 -1.17 18.89
N ALA A 726 -11.63 -1.81 18.97
CA ALA A 726 -11.42 -2.99 19.81
C ALA A 726 -11.66 -2.70 21.31
N SER A 727 -11.25 -1.53 21.79
CA SER A 727 -11.52 -1.11 23.18
C SER A 727 -13.01 -0.89 23.46
N LEU A 728 -13.76 -0.39 22.47
CA LEU A 728 -15.20 -0.20 22.57
C LEU A 728 -15.94 -1.56 22.63
N GLU A 729 -15.46 -2.61 21.96
CA GLU A 729 -16.03 -3.97 22.10
C GLU A 729 -15.95 -4.45 23.55
N GLY A 730 -14.79 -4.26 24.19
CA GLY A 730 -14.60 -4.60 25.60
C GLY A 730 -15.47 -3.75 26.53
N PHE A 731 -15.65 -2.46 26.21
CA PHE A 731 -16.50 -1.57 26.98
C PHE A 731 -17.98 -1.99 26.94
N VAL A 732 -18.49 -2.30 25.74
CA VAL A 732 -19.84 -2.84 25.58
C VAL A 732 -20.01 -4.15 26.33
N GLY A 733 -19.01 -5.03 26.28
CA GLY A 733 -19.04 -6.29 27.02
C GLY A 733 -19.14 -6.10 28.53
N LEU A 734 -18.41 -5.13 29.09
CA LEU A 734 -18.54 -4.78 30.52
C LEU A 734 -19.92 -4.22 30.86
N CYS A 735 -20.47 -3.33 30.02
CA CYS A 735 -21.81 -2.79 30.22
C CYS A 735 -22.88 -3.90 30.20
N ARG A 736 -22.80 -4.80 29.22
CA ARG A 736 -23.76 -5.90 29.03
C ARG A 736 -23.59 -7.00 30.08
N GLY A 737 -22.37 -7.18 30.60
CA GLY A 737 -22.05 -8.06 31.73
C GLY A 737 -22.46 -7.49 33.09
N GLY A 738 -23.06 -6.30 33.16
CA GLY A 738 -23.55 -5.71 34.40
C GLY A 738 -22.46 -5.08 35.28
N ALA A 739 -21.32 -4.70 34.71
CA ALA A 739 -20.24 -4.07 35.47
C ALA A 739 -20.67 -2.74 36.10
N GLN A 740 -20.23 -2.50 37.34
CA GLN A 740 -20.48 -1.25 38.05
C GLN A 740 -19.65 -0.10 37.44
N TRP A 741 -19.99 1.14 37.81
CA TRP A 741 -19.37 2.34 37.24
C TRP A 741 -17.84 2.41 37.43
N ARG A 742 -17.28 1.80 38.49
CA ARG A 742 -15.82 1.82 38.77
C ARG A 742 -15.01 1.05 37.71
N PRO A 743 -15.26 -0.25 37.45
CA PRO A 743 -14.64 -0.96 36.32
C PRO A 743 -14.85 -0.29 34.97
N LEU A 744 -16.07 0.20 34.69
CA LEU A 744 -16.38 0.91 33.45
C LEU A 744 -15.51 2.16 33.27
N LEU A 745 -15.37 2.95 34.33
CA LEU A 745 -14.53 4.15 34.30
C LEU A 745 -13.03 3.79 34.20
N SER A 746 -12.58 2.74 34.88
CA SER A 746 -11.19 2.26 34.77
C SER A 746 -10.87 1.80 33.34
N HIS A 747 -11.81 1.11 32.68
CA HIS A 747 -11.68 0.69 31.28
C HIS A 747 -11.66 1.89 30.33
N LEU A 748 -12.54 2.87 30.51
CA LEU A 748 -12.53 4.08 29.66
C LEU A 748 -11.25 4.90 29.82
N VAL A 749 -10.81 5.12 31.06
CA VAL A 749 -9.63 5.95 31.35
C VAL A 749 -8.35 5.19 31.03
N GLY A 750 -8.12 4.05 31.67
CA GLY A 750 -6.86 3.32 31.55
C GLY A 750 -6.72 2.59 30.22
N HIS A 751 -7.73 1.82 29.83
CA HIS A 751 -7.64 0.96 28.64
C HIS A 751 -7.91 1.75 27.34
N THR A 752 -9.04 2.47 27.26
CA THR A 752 -9.44 3.17 26.03
C THR A 752 -8.59 4.42 25.78
N LEU A 753 -8.55 5.34 26.75
CA LEU A 753 -7.80 6.60 26.61
C LEU A 753 -6.29 6.40 26.83
N GLY A 754 -5.89 5.67 27.87
CA GLY A 754 -4.49 5.43 28.21
C GLY A 754 -3.78 4.55 27.17
N ILE A 755 -4.19 3.29 27.04
CA ILE A 755 -3.48 2.30 26.18
C ILE A 755 -3.81 2.51 24.70
N HIS A 756 -5.09 2.44 24.33
CA HIS A 756 -5.49 2.38 22.91
C HIS A 756 -5.46 3.70 22.17
N LEU A 757 -5.55 4.84 22.87
CA LEU A 757 -5.34 6.16 22.27
C LEU A 757 -3.93 6.69 22.53
N LEU A 758 -3.61 7.08 23.76
CA LEU A 758 -2.41 7.88 24.04
C LEU A 758 -1.12 7.08 23.88
N TRP A 759 -1.04 5.90 24.50
CA TRP A 759 0.14 5.04 24.38
C TRP A 759 0.35 4.56 22.94
N TRP A 760 -0.74 4.25 22.23
CA TRP A 760 -0.69 3.95 20.79
C TRP A 760 -0.12 5.11 19.98
N LEU A 761 -0.64 6.33 20.15
CA LEU A 761 -0.15 7.52 19.45
C LEU A 761 1.33 7.79 19.75
N LEU A 762 1.75 7.63 21.02
CA LEU A 762 3.14 7.75 21.44
C LEU A 762 4.02 6.69 20.77
N SER A 763 3.58 5.43 20.77
CA SER A 763 4.29 4.30 20.16
C SER A 763 4.45 4.48 18.65
N MET A 764 3.41 4.93 17.95
CA MET A 764 3.49 5.23 16.51
C MET A 764 4.44 6.40 16.23
N ARG A 765 4.41 7.46 17.06
CA ARG A 765 5.37 8.56 16.93
C ARG A 765 6.81 8.10 17.14
N PHE A 766 7.03 7.25 18.13
CA PHE A 766 8.33 6.65 18.41
C PHE A 766 8.80 5.74 17.27
N PHE A 767 7.92 4.91 16.72
CA PHE A 767 8.18 4.07 15.56
C PHE A 767 8.64 4.88 14.34
N LEU A 768 7.90 5.94 14.00
CA LEU A 768 8.24 6.81 12.87
C LEU A 768 9.55 7.57 13.12
N TYR A 769 9.83 7.95 14.37
CA TYR A 769 11.10 8.53 14.76
C TYR A 769 12.26 7.56 14.54
N LEU A 770 12.16 6.31 15.03
CA LEU A 770 13.19 5.28 14.84
C LEU A 770 13.44 4.99 13.36
N CYS A 771 12.38 4.99 12.54
CA CYS A 771 12.52 4.78 11.09
C CYS A 771 13.26 5.94 10.40
N ASN A 772 13.14 7.16 10.91
CA ASN A 772 13.77 8.36 10.36
C ASN A 772 15.19 8.59 10.90
N LEU A 773 15.68 7.78 11.84
CA LEU A 773 17.07 7.86 12.28
C LEU A 773 18.01 7.59 11.12
N ASN A 774 19.02 8.46 10.96
CA ASN A 774 19.99 8.36 9.88
C ASN A 774 21.01 7.25 10.16
N PHE A 775 20.63 6.01 9.88
CA PHE A 775 21.55 4.88 9.90
C PHE A 775 22.40 4.88 8.63
N ALA A 776 23.71 4.61 8.79
CA ALA A 776 24.62 4.46 7.67
C ALA A 776 24.07 3.44 6.65
N SER A 777 24.10 3.81 5.37
CA SER A 777 23.72 2.93 4.27
C SER A 777 24.63 1.71 4.26
N ARG A 778 24.05 0.52 4.44
CA ARG A 778 24.78 -0.75 4.34
C ARG A 778 24.06 -1.66 3.35
N PRO A 779 24.75 -2.20 2.33
CA PRO A 779 24.11 -3.06 1.36
C PRO A 779 23.73 -4.44 1.95
N GLY A 780 22.73 -5.07 1.35
CA GLY A 780 22.37 -6.47 1.64
C GLY A 780 21.77 -6.70 3.03
N LEU A 781 22.19 -7.78 3.69
CA LEU A 781 21.63 -8.27 4.97
C LEU A 781 21.69 -7.24 6.10
N LEU A 782 22.71 -6.39 6.11
CA LEU A 782 22.92 -5.40 7.17
C LEU A 782 21.80 -4.35 7.24
N ASP A 783 21.17 -3.98 6.11
CA ASP A 783 20.02 -3.06 6.13
C ASP A 783 18.77 -3.73 6.73
N TYR A 784 18.57 -5.02 6.46
CA TYR A 784 17.51 -5.81 7.07
C TYR A 784 17.72 -5.97 8.58
N LEU A 785 18.95 -6.24 9.03
CA LEU A 785 19.29 -6.30 10.46
C LEU A 785 19.07 -4.98 11.19
N GLN A 786 19.42 -3.85 10.56
CA GLN A 786 19.11 -2.55 11.13
C GLN A 786 17.59 -2.28 11.19
N SER A 787 16.83 -2.75 10.19
CA SER A 787 15.36 -2.67 10.19
C SER A 787 14.76 -3.57 11.28
N LEU A 788 15.35 -4.74 11.51
CA LEU A 788 14.99 -5.65 12.58
C LEU A 788 15.25 -5.02 13.95
N LEU A 789 16.40 -4.36 14.13
CA LEU A 789 16.71 -3.64 15.37
C LEU A 789 15.66 -2.55 15.66
N VAL A 790 15.30 -1.74 14.66
CA VAL A 790 14.24 -0.73 14.81
C VAL A 790 12.91 -1.38 15.22
N PHE A 791 12.54 -2.48 14.57
CA PHE A 791 11.34 -3.24 14.89
C PHE A 791 11.36 -3.83 16.32
N LEU A 792 12.48 -4.39 16.76
CA LEU A 792 12.63 -4.97 18.10
C LEU A 792 12.52 -3.89 19.19
N ILE A 793 13.17 -2.73 18.99
CA ILE A 793 13.08 -1.59 19.92
C ILE A 793 11.63 -1.08 20.00
N PHE A 794 10.96 -0.94 18.84
CA PHE A 794 9.55 -0.55 18.80
C PHE A 794 8.66 -1.58 19.52
N SER A 795 8.85 -2.87 19.24
CA SER A 795 8.03 -3.95 19.80
C SER A 795 8.18 -4.02 21.32
N LEU A 796 9.41 -3.87 21.82
CA LEU A 796 9.70 -3.80 23.26
C LEU A 796 9.02 -2.59 23.90
N PHE A 797 9.17 -1.40 23.29
CA PHE A 797 8.54 -0.17 23.79
C PHE A 797 7.02 -0.30 23.85
N TYR A 798 6.38 -0.70 22.74
CA TYR A 798 4.93 -0.87 22.66
C TYR A 798 4.43 -1.87 23.70
N SER A 799 5.06 -3.05 23.78
CA SER A 799 4.65 -4.12 24.70
C SER A 799 4.85 -3.76 26.16
N LEU A 800 5.96 -3.09 26.51
CA LEU A 800 6.26 -2.70 27.89
C LEU A 800 5.23 -1.71 28.42
N GLY A 801 4.94 -0.63 27.68
CA GLY A 801 3.93 0.32 28.14
C GLY A 801 2.50 -0.22 28.01
N GLY A 802 2.24 -1.14 27.08
CA GLY A 802 0.99 -1.90 27.04
C GLY A 802 0.79 -2.75 28.31
N ALA A 803 1.83 -3.46 28.75
CA ALA A 803 1.79 -4.26 29.98
C ALA A 803 1.65 -3.39 31.24
N ILE A 804 2.39 -2.28 31.33
CA ILE A 804 2.25 -1.32 32.44
C ILE A 804 0.85 -0.74 32.46
N GLY A 805 0.33 -0.33 31.30
CA GLY A 805 -1.02 0.19 31.16
C GLY A 805 -2.06 -0.86 31.57
N TYR A 806 -1.88 -2.11 31.15
CA TYR A 806 -2.76 -3.24 31.49
C TYR A 806 -2.84 -3.43 33.01
N LEU A 807 -1.68 -3.54 33.67
CA LEU A 807 -1.58 -3.65 35.13
C LEU A 807 -2.15 -2.42 35.85
N SER A 808 -2.00 -1.24 35.26
CA SER A 808 -2.50 0.01 35.85
C SER A 808 -4.02 0.09 35.85
N TYR A 809 -4.70 -0.35 34.78
CA TYR A 809 -6.16 -0.28 34.73
C TYR A 809 -6.84 -1.43 35.49
N SER A 810 -6.20 -2.59 35.59
CA SER A 810 -6.74 -3.75 36.32
C SER A 810 -6.56 -3.63 37.85
N SER A 811 -5.61 -2.81 38.32
CA SER A 811 -5.29 -2.67 39.74
C SER A 811 -6.17 -1.66 40.49
N ASN A 812 -6.15 -0.38 40.11
CA ASN A 812 -7.02 0.64 40.68
C ASN A 812 -7.18 1.87 39.76
N LEU A 813 -8.24 2.65 39.98
CA LEU A 813 -8.54 3.84 39.18
C LEU A 813 -7.46 4.93 39.29
N GLY A 814 -6.78 5.04 40.43
CA GLY A 814 -5.65 5.96 40.62
C GLY A 814 -4.45 5.63 39.73
N ALA A 815 -4.11 4.35 39.60
CA ALA A 815 -3.06 3.87 38.70
C ALA A 815 -3.46 4.06 37.23
N ALA A 816 -4.71 3.76 36.87
CA ALA A 816 -5.25 3.99 35.53
C ALA A 816 -5.16 5.47 35.11
N THR A 817 -5.57 6.39 35.99
CA THR A 817 -5.51 7.83 35.77
C THR A 817 -4.07 8.35 35.72
N ALA A 818 -3.18 7.85 36.58
CA ALA A 818 -1.76 8.21 36.57
C ALA A 818 -1.07 7.79 35.26
N PHE A 819 -1.25 6.54 34.82
CA PHE A 819 -0.72 6.06 33.54
C PHE A 819 -1.22 6.91 32.37
N THR A 820 -2.52 7.18 32.33
CA THR A 820 -3.16 7.99 31.28
C THR A 820 -2.61 9.42 31.28
N SER A 821 -2.41 10.03 32.45
CA SER A 821 -1.86 11.37 32.59
C SER A 821 -0.40 11.46 32.10
N VAL A 822 0.41 10.46 32.44
CA VAL A 822 1.79 10.35 31.94
C VAL A 822 1.80 10.15 30.43
N ALA A 823 0.97 9.25 29.89
CA ALA A 823 0.86 9.02 28.46
C ALA A 823 0.38 10.29 27.72
N LEU A 824 -0.53 11.06 28.30
CA LEU A 824 -1.00 12.34 27.76
C LEU A 824 0.14 13.36 27.71
N PHE A 825 0.86 13.54 28.82
CA PHE A 825 2.00 14.45 28.89
C PHE A 825 3.08 14.12 27.83
N LEU A 826 3.44 12.84 27.71
CA LEU A 826 4.41 12.36 26.71
C LEU A 826 3.91 12.50 25.27
N THR A 827 2.60 12.38 25.05
CA THR A 827 2.01 12.54 23.71
C THR A 827 1.92 14.02 23.31
N CYS A 828 1.59 14.91 24.25
CA CYS A 828 1.45 16.34 24.02
C CYS A 828 2.80 17.08 23.94
N THR A 829 3.85 16.54 24.56
CA THR A 829 5.18 17.18 24.54
C THR A 829 5.75 17.25 23.11
N PRO A 830 6.35 18.40 22.73
CA PRO A 830 7.04 18.54 21.46
C PRO A 830 8.19 17.53 21.37
N GLY A 831 8.36 16.90 20.20
CA GLY A 831 9.38 15.88 20.01
C GLY A 831 10.82 16.37 20.24
N THR A 832 11.07 17.68 20.26
CA THR A 832 12.39 18.29 20.55
C THR A 832 12.85 18.08 21.99
N THR A 833 11.93 18.04 22.95
CA THR A 833 12.25 17.89 24.38
C THR A 833 12.59 16.44 24.74
N ILE A 834 11.87 15.48 24.16
CA ILE A 834 12.11 14.04 24.36
C ILE A 834 13.43 13.62 23.68
N THR A 835 13.74 14.14 22.49
CA THR A 835 15.03 13.88 21.84
C THR A 835 16.20 14.46 22.62
N GLY A 836 16.04 15.64 23.25
CA GLY A 836 17.05 16.20 24.16
C GLY A 836 17.31 15.28 25.35
N CYS A 837 16.25 14.78 25.99
CA CYS A 837 16.33 13.88 27.14
C CYS A 837 16.92 12.48 26.78
N LEU A 838 16.58 11.93 25.61
CA LEU A 838 17.18 10.69 25.11
C LEU A 838 18.64 10.88 24.67
N SER A 839 18.99 12.05 24.14
CA SER A 839 20.38 12.36 23.76
C SER A 839 21.32 12.50 24.95
N SER A 840 20.81 12.93 26.11
CA SER A 840 21.57 12.96 27.37
C SER A 840 21.78 11.58 28.00
N LEU A 841 21.04 10.55 27.57
CA LEU A 841 21.14 9.18 28.08
C LEU A 841 22.06 8.29 27.24
N LEU A 842 22.54 8.76 26.07
CA LEU A 842 23.45 8.01 25.20
C LEU A 842 24.92 8.39 25.46
N PRO A 843 25.86 7.42 25.50
CA PRO A 843 27.28 7.70 25.78
C PRO A 843 27.91 8.64 24.74
N ALA A 844 28.75 9.57 25.21
CA ALA A 844 29.30 10.72 24.48
C ALA A 844 30.05 10.43 23.17
N ARG A 845 30.39 9.16 22.88
CA ARG A 845 30.96 8.74 21.59
C ARG A 845 29.92 8.59 20.47
N MET A 846 28.66 8.25 20.79
CA MET A 846 27.55 8.25 19.81
C MET A 846 26.99 9.65 19.58
N SER A 847 27.08 10.55 20.57
CA SER A 847 26.54 11.91 20.43
C SER A 847 27.35 12.76 19.45
N ARG A 848 28.68 12.61 19.35
CA ARG A 848 29.52 13.44 18.46
C ARG A 848 29.22 13.27 16.96
N HIS A 849 28.81 12.09 16.49
CA HIS A 849 28.40 11.89 15.09
C HIS A 849 26.96 12.31 14.81
N VAL A 850 26.11 12.37 15.84
CA VAL A 850 24.72 12.85 15.73
C VAL A 850 24.66 14.39 15.88
N LEU A 851 25.54 14.97 16.70
CA LEU A 851 25.63 16.42 16.96
C LEU A 851 26.33 17.20 15.84
N SER A 852 27.14 16.56 14.98
CA SER A 852 27.73 17.24 13.82
C SER A 852 26.74 17.50 12.67
N ILE A 853 25.46 17.11 12.83
CA ILE A 853 24.41 17.19 11.79
C ILE A 853 23.22 18.05 12.23
N LEU A 854 23.16 18.51 13.49
CA LEU A 854 22.12 19.41 13.99
C LEU A 854 22.68 20.83 14.17
N PRO A 855 22.06 21.89 13.62
CA PRO A 855 22.47 23.25 13.94
C PRO A 855 22.18 23.48 15.43
N LEU A 856 23.19 23.94 16.16
CA LEU A 856 23.04 24.40 17.54
C LEU A 856 21.94 25.49 17.59
N PRO A 857 21.08 25.51 18.62
CA PRO A 857 20.19 26.64 18.82
C PRO A 857 21.04 27.89 19.06
N GLU A 858 20.78 28.95 18.28
CA GLU A 858 21.27 30.29 18.60
C GLU A 858 20.82 30.62 20.02
N THR A 859 21.76 30.58 20.95
CA THR A 859 21.64 31.26 22.23
C THR A 859 21.39 32.73 21.91
N ARG A 860 20.17 33.21 22.15
CA ARG A 860 19.94 34.65 22.35
C ARG A 860 20.86 35.08 23.50
N ALA A 861 21.95 35.75 23.16
CA ALA A 861 22.75 36.47 24.13
C ALA A 861 22.08 37.83 24.35
N ALA A 862 21.70 38.05 25.62
CA ALA A 862 21.31 39.31 26.28
C ALA A 862 20.38 40.27 25.52
#